data_AF-A0A098G7A4-F1
#
_entry.id   AF-A0A098G7A4-F1
#
_cell.length_a   1.000
_cell.length_b   1.000
_cell.length_c   1.000
_cell.angle_alpha   90.00
_cell.angle_beta   90.00
_cell.angle_gamma   90.00
#
_symmetry.space_group_name_H-M   'P 1'
#
loop_
_entity.id
_entity.type
_entity.pdbx_description
1 polymer ?
#
loop_
_entity_poly.entity_id
_entity_poly.type
_entity_poly.pdbx_seq_one_letter_code
_entity_poly.pdbx_strand_id
1 'polypeptide(L)'
;MANELMERQAKAQATYMNELAQLAKAKAEQNGNNLAFDPQGRLLVHVTPSENEIINIVREINRVSRSNFPLSKKGLDAALGKELIPTTPTTTVSLDVNNNDVLLAKFNKQLNGALSKAGVDKPQEIIAKLQETPKGSIIALQQEFDFHLNLVSRVYSKAVPALTEGKMMAVHQATMLKVNQLVMDTYAKALKSAMKRDGTLDVAKLNKSLDKARKELLPQVHTLMMQQIVQQTGIILSKKMIEDVQIELSESTEELVSLKHIAEGTTATANDVLHLDQDLGIATLIAGSDNTAHERIQGSQFAHRQLITHGLNGLGEIAANEHTRMQIRTPSPVLKEGLPGDNAYINDVAEKLKTIKKEYNLGALLTERERKPKAFIYNSYTAINDGPDDFLGTIGLNENLQTQSAGHILRGMHRYNVKQLRDKTQEPVFCFVQNISVNGFGDSLGYDTGNVLREESTLMSEMALLHTLYDKALPPEQEQISQIFQKYKDYLERSPQRESYFSSSAEGREAKQSIQEIKKAWKSQVSPESESLLDNVQLGLKNLMAHDLHFNHEYAKLTQVLSVYAEEASIGGCKSGNERAQAINGRVAILDSLANGKQSAGMTLISKALSKLAHGGEQVPQTAKQLKATLDSEYNKVGLQGAASLVSLVDQGASAKV
;
A
#
# COMPACT_ATOMS: atom_id res chain seq x y z
N MET A 1 -12.82 -25.06 -1.44
CA MET A 1 -13.48 -24.34 -0.31
C MET A 1 -12.82 -23.00 0.01
N ALA A 2 -11.52 -22.90 0.36
CA ALA A 2 -10.89 -21.60 0.68
C ALA A 2 -10.80 -20.63 -0.53
N ASN A 3 -10.40 -21.12 -1.70
CA ASN A 3 -10.34 -20.31 -2.93
C ASN A 3 -11.73 -19.73 -3.31
N GLU A 4 -12.80 -20.52 -3.13
CA GLU A 4 -14.18 -20.04 -3.37
C GLU A 4 -14.60 -18.92 -2.41
N LEU A 5 -14.14 -18.94 -1.15
CA LEU A 5 -14.48 -17.90 -0.18
C LEU A 5 -13.78 -16.58 -0.55
N MET A 6 -12.49 -16.63 -0.91
CA MET A 6 -11.75 -15.45 -1.35
C MET A 6 -12.31 -14.89 -2.67
N GLU A 7 -12.68 -15.76 -3.63
CA GLU A 7 -13.36 -15.35 -4.86
C GLU A 7 -14.72 -14.69 -4.60
N ARG A 8 -15.53 -15.23 -3.69
CA ARG A 8 -16.82 -14.62 -3.30
C ARG A 8 -16.60 -13.26 -2.65
N GLN A 9 -15.61 -13.14 -1.77
CA GLN A 9 -15.24 -11.88 -1.13
C GLN A 9 -14.76 -10.85 -2.15
N ALA A 10 -13.91 -11.25 -3.11
CA ALA A 10 -13.45 -10.37 -4.19
C ALA A 10 -14.61 -9.87 -5.06
N LYS A 11 -15.58 -10.73 -5.38
CA LYS A 11 -16.82 -10.31 -6.08
C LYS A 11 -17.62 -9.30 -5.27
N ALA A 12 -17.80 -9.54 -3.96
CA ALA A 12 -18.50 -8.61 -3.08
C ALA A 12 -17.80 -7.25 -2.99
N GLN A 13 -16.47 -7.26 -2.87
CA GLN A 13 -15.63 -6.05 -2.83
C GLN A 13 -15.72 -5.25 -4.14
N ALA A 14 -15.60 -5.91 -5.30
CA ALA A 14 -15.75 -5.26 -6.60
C ALA A 14 -17.12 -4.62 -6.78
N THR A 15 -18.20 -5.33 -6.42
CA THR A 15 -19.56 -4.78 -6.45
C THR A 15 -19.70 -3.57 -5.52
N TYR A 16 -19.22 -3.66 -4.28
CA TYR A 16 -19.25 -2.53 -3.35
C TYR A 16 -18.52 -1.30 -3.90
N MET A 17 -17.31 -1.49 -4.44
CA MET A 17 -16.53 -0.42 -5.06
C MET A 17 -17.26 0.18 -6.27
N ASN A 18 -17.91 -0.65 -7.09
CA ASN A 18 -18.68 -0.19 -8.25
C ASN A 18 -19.84 0.73 -7.83
N GLU A 19 -20.61 0.32 -6.83
CA GLU A 19 -21.73 1.11 -6.32
C GLU A 19 -21.26 2.45 -5.73
N LEU A 20 -20.16 2.45 -4.97
CA LEU A 20 -19.55 3.69 -4.47
C LEU A 20 -19.12 4.63 -5.61
N ALA A 21 -18.54 4.08 -6.68
CA ALA A 21 -18.14 4.85 -7.85
C ALA A 21 -19.36 5.49 -8.56
N GLN A 22 -20.47 4.75 -8.71
CA GLN A 22 -21.69 5.28 -9.31
C GLN A 22 -22.34 6.37 -8.44
N LEU A 23 -22.39 6.18 -7.12
CA LEU A 23 -22.88 7.20 -6.20
C LEU A 23 -22.02 8.48 -6.24
N ALA A 24 -20.68 8.32 -6.28
CA ALA A 24 -19.76 9.45 -6.41
C ALA A 24 -19.98 10.22 -7.72
N LYS A 25 -20.13 9.49 -8.84
CA LYS A 25 -20.41 10.07 -10.16
C LYS A 25 -21.70 10.87 -10.16
N ALA A 26 -22.80 10.28 -9.68
CA ALA A 26 -24.09 10.96 -9.61
C ALA A 26 -24.03 12.24 -8.77
N LYS A 27 -23.36 12.18 -7.61
CA LYS A 27 -23.15 13.34 -6.73
C LYS A 27 -22.30 14.43 -7.39
N ALA A 28 -21.25 14.06 -8.13
CA ALA A 28 -20.40 15.02 -8.85
C ALA A 28 -21.13 15.68 -10.02
N GLU A 29 -21.98 14.96 -10.73
CA GLU A 29 -22.77 15.50 -11.84
C GLU A 29 -23.83 16.50 -11.38
N GLN A 30 -24.49 16.21 -10.25
CA GLN A 30 -25.48 17.09 -9.61
C GLN A 30 -24.85 18.36 -9.01
N ASN A 31 -23.59 18.29 -8.59
CA ASN A 31 -22.83 19.45 -8.15
C ASN A 31 -22.55 20.35 -9.37
N GLY A 32 -23.13 21.55 -9.39
CA GLY A 32 -23.12 22.50 -10.53
C GLY A 32 -21.72 22.85 -11.08
N ASN A 33 -21.26 24.09 -10.87
CA ASN A 33 -19.92 24.54 -11.31
C ASN A 33 -18.89 24.57 -10.17
N ASN A 34 -19.27 24.18 -8.96
CA ASN A 34 -18.41 24.22 -7.77
C ASN A 34 -17.71 22.87 -7.58
N LEU A 35 -16.77 22.55 -8.47
CA LEU A 35 -16.01 21.30 -8.44
C LEU A 35 -14.52 21.62 -8.28
N ALA A 36 -13.85 20.91 -7.37
CA ALA A 36 -12.45 21.13 -7.07
C ALA A 36 -11.57 20.11 -7.81
N PHE A 37 -11.25 20.41 -9.07
CA PHE A 37 -10.50 19.49 -9.93
C PHE A 37 -9.01 19.43 -9.60
N ASP A 38 -8.48 18.22 -9.59
CA ASP A 38 -7.04 17.96 -9.50
C ASP A 38 -6.33 18.10 -10.87
N PRO A 39 -5.02 18.45 -10.92
CA PRO A 39 -4.25 18.46 -12.17
C PRO A 39 -4.35 17.19 -13.01
N GLN A 40 -4.55 16.02 -12.38
CA GLN A 40 -4.77 14.75 -13.08
C GLN A 40 -6.16 14.64 -13.74
N GLY A 41 -7.04 15.63 -13.60
CA GLY A 41 -8.43 15.53 -14.05
C GLY A 41 -9.27 14.65 -13.12
N ARG A 42 -9.12 14.83 -11.82
CA ARG A 42 -9.84 14.03 -10.81
C ARG A 42 -10.66 14.90 -9.87
N LEU A 43 -11.67 14.29 -9.26
CA LEU A 43 -12.50 14.89 -8.24
C LEU A 43 -12.52 13.98 -7.01
N LEU A 44 -12.32 14.58 -5.84
CA LEU A 44 -12.58 13.90 -4.58
C LEU A 44 -14.06 14.07 -4.21
N VAL A 45 -14.76 12.96 -4.04
CA VAL A 45 -16.17 12.93 -3.68
C VAL A 45 -16.36 12.07 -2.44
N HIS A 46 -16.85 12.66 -1.36
CA HIS A 46 -17.19 11.92 -0.15
C HIS A 46 -18.58 11.27 -0.30
N VAL A 47 -18.63 9.95 -0.23
CA VAL A 47 -19.82 9.12 -0.36
C VAL A 47 -20.14 8.50 0.98
N THR A 48 -21.33 8.77 1.50
CA THR A 48 -21.86 8.18 2.72
C THR A 48 -23.18 7.51 2.36
N PRO A 49 -23.18 6.19 2.06
CA PRO A 49 -24.39 5.51 1.64
C PRO A 49 -25.46 5.55 2.74
N SER A 50 -26.68 5.95 2.38
CA SER A 50 -27.88 5.82 3.20
C SER A 50 -28.24 4.35 3.44
N GLU A 51 -29.09 4.08 4.43
CA GLU A 51 -29.54 2.71 4.73
C GLU A 51 -30.16 2.00 3.51
N ASN A 52 -30.93 2.73 2.70
CA ASN A 52 -31.53 2.19 1.47
C ASN A 52 -30.47 1.86 0.42
N GLU A 53 -29.44 2.71 0.27
CA GLU A 53 -28.31 2.44 -0.62
C GLU A 53 -27.52 1.21 -0.14
N ILE A 54 -27.29 1.08 1.17
CA ILE A 54 -26.67 -0.13 1.76
C ILE A 54 -27.48 -1.38 1.43
N ILE A 55 -28.81 -1.34 1.60
CA ILE A 55 -29.70 -2.46 1.26
C ILE A 55 -29.56 -2.83 -0.22
N ASN A 56 -29.51 -1.84 -1.11
CA ASN A 56 -29.36 -2.07 -2.55
C ASN A 56 -28.00 -2.68 -2.89
N ILE A 57 -26.92 -2.18 -2.28
CA ILE A 57 -25.56 -2.72 -2.41
C ILE A 57 -25.54 -4.19 -1.99
N VAL A 58 -26.07 -4.55 -0.82
CA VAL A 58 -26.07 -5.94 -0.35
C VAL A 58 -26.92 -6.83 -1.24
N ARG A 59 -28.06 -6.32 -1.74
CA ARG A 59 -28.89 -7.06 -2.71
C ARG A 59 -28.10 -7.39 -3.98
N GLU A 60 -27.33 -6.43 -4.49
CA GLU A 60 -26.51 -6.62 -5.68
C GLU A 60 -25.34 -7.58 -5.41
N ILE A 61 -24.69 -7.47 -4.25
CA ILE A 61 -23.67 -8.42 -3.81
C ILE A 61 -24.23 -9.85 -3.76
N ASN A 62 -25.42 -10.04 -3.18
CA ASN A 62 -26.06 -11.35 -3.12
C ASN A 62 -26.35 -11.90 -4.52
N ARG A 63 -26.78 -11.05 -5.45
CA ARG A 63 -27.04 -11.41 -6.85
C ARG A 63 -25.76 -11.85 -7.56
N VAL A 64 -24.68 -11.07 -7.47
CA VAL A 64 -23.41 -11.31 -8.19
C VAL A 64 -22.60 -12.44 -7.57
N SER A 65 -22.51 -12.48 -6.24
CA SER A 65 -21.73 -13.50 -5.51
C SER A 65 -22.50 -14.80 -5.25
N ARG A 66 -23.80 -14.86 -5.60
CA ARG A 66 -24.72 -15.98 -5.31
C ARG A 66 -24.75 -16.32 -3.82
N SER A 67 -24.79 -15.28 -2.99
CA SER A 67 -24.80 -15.37 -1.53
C SER A 67 -26.15 -14.92 -0.97
N ASN A 68 -26.35 -15.09 0.34
CA ASN A 68 -27.57 -14.68 1.04
C ASN A 68 -27.24 -13.92 2.33
N PHE A 69 -26.45 -12.85 2.20
CA PHE A 69 -26.17 -11.95 3.30
C PHE A 69 -27.43 -11.16 3.69
N PRO A 70 -27.66 -10.88 4.98
CA PRO A 70 -28.77 -10.03 5.41
C PRO A 70 -28.75 -8.67 4.70
N LEU A 71 -29.91 -8.15 4.31
CA LEU A 71 -30.03 -6.82 3.67
C LEU A 71 -29.87 -5.71 4.72
N SER A 72 -28.67 -5.53 5.24
CA SER A 72 -28.33 -4.56 6.28
C SER A 72 -26.83 -4.25 6.28
N LYS A 73 -26.41 -3.25 7.05
CA LYS A 73 -24.98 -2.97 7.28
C LYS A 73 -24.22 -4.22 7.74
N LYS A 74 -24.79 -5.00 8.66
CA LYS A 74 -24.18 -6.25 9.15
C LYS A 74 -23.96 -7.27 8.03
N GLY A 75 -24.87 -7.33 7.04
CA GLY A 75 -24.67 -8.19 5.87
C GLY A 75 -23.60 -7.66 4.93
N LEU A 76 -23.46 -6.34 4.78
CA LEU A 76 -22.35 -5.74 4.06
C LEU A 76 -21.00 -6.07 4.72
N ASP A 77 -20.90 -5.90 6.04
CA ASP A 77 -19.68 -6.22 6.81
C ASP A 77 -19.30 -7.71 6.63
N ALA A 78 -20.30 -8.60 6.73
CA ALA A 78 -20.10 -10.03 6.52
C ALA A 78 -19.63 -10.35 5.09
N ALA A 79 -20.19 -9.68 4.07
CA ALA A 79 -19.83 -9.89 2.68
C ALA A 79 -18.40 -9.41 2.35
N LEU A 80 -18.00 -8.29 2.93
CA LEU A 80 -16.67 -7.73 2.74
C LEU A 80 -15.62 -8.44 3.60
N GLY A 81 -16.03 -9.27 4.56
CA GLY A 81 -15.14 -10.00 5.48
C GLY A 81 -14.41 -9.09 6.47
N LYS A 82 -14.90 -7.86 6.67
CA LYS A 82 -14.38 -6.88 7.64
C LYS A 82 -15.53 -6.06 8.19
N GLU A 83 -15.44 -5.67 9.45
CA GLU A 83 -16.37 -4.70 10.04
C GLU A 83 -16.01 -3.30 9.53
N LEU A 84 -16.96 -2.57 8.95
CA LEU A 84 -16.78 -1.17 8.61
C LEU A 84 -16.96 -0.32 9.88
N ILE A 85 -15.85 0.18 10.44
CA ILE A 85 -15.79 1.06 11.64
C ILE A 85 -16.69 2.31 11.47
N PRO A 86 -17.32 2.85 12.53
CA PRO A 86 -18.74 2.71 12.88
C PRO A 86 -19.78 3.55 12.06
N THR A 87 -21.06 3.21 12.28
CA THR A 87 -22.38 3.76 11.86
C THR A 87 -22.63 4.21 10.40
N THR A 88 -21.71 4.88 9.70
CA THR A 88 -21.85 5.24 8.27
C THR A 88 -20.48 5.51 7.66
N PRO A 89 -19.79 4.50 7.10
CA PRO A 89 -18.44 4.68 6.59
C PRO A 89 -18.48 5.63 5.39
N THR A 90 -17.90 6.82 5.56
CA THR A 90 -17.71 7.74 4.44
C THR A 90 -16.52 7.26 3.64
N THR A 91 -16.74 6.94 2.36
CA THR A 91 -15.65 6.64 1.42
C THR A 91 -15.33 7.89 0.64
N THR A 92 -14.05 8.25 0.57
CA THR A 92 -13.57 9.30 -0.32
C THR A 92 -13.23 8.69 -1.67
N VAL A 93 -14.02 9.00 -2.70
CA VAL A 93 -13.81 8.50 -4.05
C VAL A 93 -13.01 9.52 -4.85
N SER A 94 -11.79 9.15 -5.25
CA SER A 94 -10.97 9.85 -6.23
C SER A 94 -11.43 9.43 -7.63
N LEU A 95 -12.46 10.15 -8.11
CA LEU A 95 -13.14 9.93 -9.38
C LEU A 95 -12.30 10.50 -10.52
N ASP A 96 -11.89 9.65 -11.44
CA ASP A 96 -11.31 10.07 -12.73
C ASP A 96 -12.42 10.50 -13.69
N VAL A 97 -12.32 11.73 -14.19
CA VAL A 97 -13.36 12.35 -15.02
C VAL A 97 -13.20 12.03 -16.50
N ASN A 98 -12.13 11.36 -16.92
CA ASN A 98 -11.79 11.17 -18.33
C ASN A 98 -12.82 10.36 -19.13
N ASN A 99 -13.55 9.45 -18.46
CA ASN A 99 -14.62 8.66 -19.08
C ASN A 99 -16.02 9.21 -18.77
N ASN A 100 -16.10 10.48 -18.36
CA ASN A 100 -17.35 11.18 -18.11
C ASN A 100 -17.36 12.50 -18.88
N ASP A 101 -18.02 12.52 -20.03
CA ASP A 101 -18.07 13.68 -20.93
C ASP A 101 -18.53 14.97 -20.23
N VAL A 102 -19.49 14.86 -19.31
CA VAL A 102 -20.04 16.01 -18.57
C VAL A 102 -18.99 16.59 -17.62
N LEU A 103 -18.34 15.74 -16.82
CA LEU A 103 -17.33 16.19 -15.85
C LEU A 103 -16.02 16.59 -16.55
N LEU A 104 -15.64 15.91 -17.63
CA LEU A 104 -14.50 16.25 -18.47
C LEU A 104 -14.68 17.61 -19.14
N ALA A 105 -15.88 17.90 -19.65
CA ALA A 105 -16.19 19.22 -20.20
C ALA A 105 -16.07 20.33 -19.14
N LYS A 106 -16.55 20.09 -17.92
CA LYS A 106 -16.38 21.03 -16.79
C LYS A 106 -14.91 21.26 -16.45
N PHE A 107 -14.11 20.19 -16.36
CA PHE A 107 -12.66 20.27 -16.12
C PHE A 107 -11.96 21.08 -17.22
N ASN A 108 -12.17 20.72 -18.48
CA ASN A 108 -11.55 21.38 -19.63
C ASN A 108 -11.94 22.86 -19.72
N LYS A 109 -13.19 23.21 -19.40
CA LYS A 109 -13.65 24.60 -19.34
C LYS A 109 -12.88 25.40 -18.29
N GLN A 110 -12.72 24.85 -17.09
CA GLN A 110 -11.98 25.51 -16.01
C GLN A 110 -10.50 25.66 -16.35
N LEU A 111 -9.88 24.59 -16.86
CA LEU A 111 -8.49 24.61 -17.28
C LEU A 111 -8.24 25.60 -18.43
N ASN A 112 -9.14 25.67 -19.42
CA ASN A 112 -9.08 26.65 -20.50
C ASN A 112 -9.10 28.09 -19.97
N GLY A 113 -9.96 28.39 -19.00
CA GLY A 113 -10.00 29.70 -18.34
C GLY A 113 -8.67 30.04 -17.64
N ALA A 114 -8.11 29.09 -16.88
CA ALA A 114 -6.84 29.27 -16.19
C ALA A 114 -5.65 29.45 -17.16
N LEU A 115 -5.61 28.68 -18.24
CA LEU A 115 -4.60 28.81 -19.31
C LEU A 115 -4.68 30.16 -20.03
N SER A 116 -5.91 30.62 -20.32
CA SER A 116 -6.12 31.95 -20.93
C SER A 116 -5.61 33.06 -20.00
N LYS A 117 -5.92 32.98 -18.70
CA LYS A 117 -5.40 33.91 -17.67
C LYS A 117 -3.87 33.85 -17.53
N ALA A 118 -3.26 32.69 -17.79
CA ALA A 118 -1.81 32.52 -17.83
C ALA A 118 -1.16 33.02 -19.15
N GLY A 119 -1.93 33.64 -20.05
CA GLY A 119 -1.47 34.18 -21.33
C GLY A 119 -1.05 33.09 -22.31
N VAL A 120 -1.83 32.03 -22.43
CA VAL A 120 -1.70 31.01 -23.48
C VAL A 120 -2.66 31.36 -24.61
N ASP A 121 -2.13 31.59 -25.80
CA ASP A 121 -2.94 32.02 -26.97
C ASP A 121 -3.86 30.91 -27.49
N LYS A 122 -3.41 29.65 -27.40
CA LYS A 122 -4.15 28.47 -27.86
C LYS A 122 -4.27 27.41 -26.77
N PRO A 123 -5.10 27.62 -25.73
CA PRO A 123 -5.24 26.67 -24.63
C PRO A 123 -5.65 25.26 -25.07
N GLN A 124 -6.44 25.16 -26.14
CA GLN A 124 -6.96 23.90 -26.67
C GLN A 124 -5.84 22.96 -27.16
N GLU A 125 -4.74 23.49 -27.70
CA GLU A 125 -3.60 22.67 -28.13
C GLU A 125 -2.92 22.00 -26.91
N ILE A 126 -2.77 22.73 -25.81
CA ILE A 126 -2.21 22.19 -24.56
C ILE A 126 -3.15 21.15 -23.95
N ILE A 127 -4.46 21.44 -23.93
CA ILE A 127 -5.47 20.51 -23.40
C ILE A 127 -5.46 19.21 -24.21
N ALA A 128 -5.43 19.27 -25.53
CA ALA A 128 -5.35 18.08 -26.39
C ALA A 128 -4.13 17.21 -26.05
N LYS A 129 -2.95 17.83 -25.88
CA LYS A 129 -1.73 17.12 -25.50
C LYS A 129 -1.74 16.55 -24.09
N LEU A 130 -2.41 17.21 -23.16
CA LEU A 130 -2.66 16.66 -21.84
C LEU A 130 -3.55 15.40 -21.91
N GLN A 131 -4.57 15.37 -22.78
CA GLN A 131 -5.43 14.19 -22.91
C GLN A 131 -4.70 12.98 -23.52
N GLU A 132 -3.66 13.21 -24.32
CA GLU A 132 -2.77 12.15 -24.85
C GLU A 132 -1.75 11.65 -23.80
N THR A 133 -1.59 12.36 -22.68
CA THR A 133 -0.55 12.08 -21.67
C THR A 133 -1.13 11.27 -20.52
N PRO A 134 -0.50 10.14 -20.12
CA PRO A 134 -0.91 9.42 -18.92
C PRO A 134 -0.82 10.30 -17.68
N LYS A 135 -1.92 10.40 -16.93
CA LYS A 135 -2.07 11.39 -15.86
C LYS A 135 -1.66 10.82 -14.50
N GLY A 136 -1.63 9.49 -14.36
CA GLY A 136 -1.22 8.81 -13.13
C GLY A 136 0.22 9.07 -12.66
N SER A 137 1.01 9.85 -13.39
CA SER A 137 2.33 10.34 -12.94
C SER A 137 2.41 11.86 -12.75
N ILE A 138 1.34 12.62 -12.98
CA ILE A 138 1.30 14.06 -12.71
C ILE A 138 1.00 14.29 -11.22
N ILE A 139 1.69 15.21 -10.54
CA ILE A 139 1.43 15.50 -9.12
C ILE A 139 -0.03 15.93 -8.91
N ALA A 140 -0.73 15.21 -8.03
CA ALA A 140 -2.14 15.43 -7.70
C ALA A 140 -2.30 16.52 -6.62
N LEU A 141 -1.94 17.76 -6.95
CA LEU A 141 -1.76 18.83 -5.97
C LEU A 141 -3.06 19.21 -5.23
N GLN A 142 -4.22 19.16 -5.90
CA GLN A 142 -5.50 19.44 -5.24
C GLN A 142 -5.82 18.36 -4.22
N GLN A 143 -5.61 17.11 -4.62
CA GLN A 143 -5.84 15.94 -3.78
C GLN A 143 -4.89 15.91 -2.57
N GLU A 144 -3.62 16.27 -2.75
CA GLU A 144 -2.67 16.43 -1.64
C GLU A 144 -3.15 17.49 -0.63
N PHE A 145 -3.56 18.68 -1.09
CA PHE A 145 -4.06 19.71 -0.19
C PHE A 145 -5.37 19.32 0.51
N ASP A 146 -6.22 18.53 -0.14
CA ASP A 146 -7.44 18.01 0.48
C ASP A 146 -7.12 17.18 1.72
N PHE A 147 -6.21 16.19 1.59
CA PHE A 147 -5.79 15.34 2.69
C PHE A 147 -5.02 16.11 3.78
N HIS A 148 -4.12 17.02 3.39
CA HIS A 148 -3.39 17.84 4.35
C HIS A 148 -4.34 18.75 5.16
N LEU A 149 -5.29 19.42 4.51
CA LEU A 149 -6.25 20.27 5.22
C LEU A 149 -7.25 19.45 6.05
N ASN A 150 -7.59 18.24 5.62
CA ASN A 150 -8.40 17.33 6.43
C ASN A 150 -7.63 16.90 7.70
N LEU A 151 -6.32 16.63 7.60
CA LEU A 151 -5.47 16.45 8.79
C LEU A 151 -5.50 17.67 9.70
N VAL A 152 -5.31 18.88 9.16
CA VAL A 152 -5.38 20.12 9.95
C VAL A 152 -6.74 20.26 10.63
N SER A 153 -7.83 19.88 9.96
CA SER A 153 -9.17 19.85 10.56
C SER A 153 -9.23 18.96 11.78
N ARG A 154 -8.72 17.72 11.70
CA ARG A 154 -8.68 16.79 12.84
C ARG A 154 -7.80 17.31 13.97
N VAL A 155 -6.64 17.88 13.65
CA VAL A 155 -5.76 18.51 14.65
C VAL A 155 -6.49 19.61 15.40
N TYR A 156 -7.15 20.53 14.70
CA TYR A 156 -7.89 21.61 15.36
C TYR A 156 -9.13 21.12 16.11
N SER A 157 -9.83 20.09 15.62
CA SER A 157 -10.94 19.50 16.37
C SER A 157 -10.49 18.85 17.67
N LYS A 158 -9.30 18.24 17.70
CA LYS A 158 -8.72 17.66 18.92
C LYS A 158 -8.11 18.72 19.84
N ALA A 159 -7.47 19.75 19.27
CA ALA A 159 -6.80 20.80 20.02
C ALA A 159 -7.72 21.94 20.49
N VAL A 160 -8.94 22.06 19.95
CA VAL A 160 -9.89 23.14 20.27
C VAL A 160 -11.31 22.57 20.32
N PRO A 161 -11.85 22.21 21.50
CA PRO A 161 -13.14 21.51 21.63
C PRO A 161 -14.34 22.21 20.98
N ALA A 162 -14.30 23.54 20.84
CA ALA A 162 -15.35 24.32 20.18
C ALA A 162 -15.44 24.08 18.65
N LEU A 163 -14.37 23.57 18.04
CA LEU A 163 -14.24 23.24 16.61
C LEU A 163 -14.57 21.77 16.37
N THR A 164 -15.83 21.38 16.55
CA THR A 164 -16.28 20.01 16.30
C THR A 164 -16.00 19.55 14.87
N GLU A 165 -15.87 18.23 14.66
CA GLU A 165 -15.58 17.64 13.34
C GLU A 165 -16.58 18.09 12.27
N GLY A 166 -17.88 18.15 12.60
CA GLY A 166 -18.92 18.63 11.68
C GLY A 166 -18.71 20.08 11.23
N LYS A 167 -18.30 20.98 12.12
CA LYS A 167 -17.94 22.37 11.76
C LYS A 167 -16.69 22.40 10.88
N MET A 168 -15.68 21.62 11.24
CA MET A 168 -14.43 21.55 10.49
C MET A 168 -14.59 20.92 9.10
N MET A 169 -15.58 20.04 8.91
CA MET A 169 -15.94 19.52 7.60
C MET A 169 -16.52 20.61 6.69
N ALA A 170 -17.39 21.48 7.20
CA ALA A 170 -17.91 22.62 6.44
C ALA A 170 -16.81 23.64 6.10
N VAL A 171 -15.92 23.93 7.06
CA VAL A 171 -14.72 24.76 6.86
C VAL A 171 -13.84 24.18 5.75
N HIS A 172 -13.56 22.87 5.81
CA HIS A 172 -12.73 22.17 4.83
C HIS A 172 -13.34 22.28 3.43
N GLN A 173 -14.61 21.92 3.24
CA GLN A 173 -15.29 21.99 1.95
C GLN A 173 -15.25 23.40 1.33
N ALA A 174 -15.54 24.44 2.13
CA ALA A 174 -15.49 25.83 1.67
C ALA A 174 -14.05 26.27 1.31
N THR A 175 -13.06 25.77 2.05
CA THR A 175 -11.63 26.05 1.79
C THR A 175 -11.20 25.41 0.48
N MET A 176 -11.56 24.15 0.23
CA MET A 176 -11.09 23.41 -0.95
C MET A 176 -11.49 24.03 -2.28
N LEU A 177 -12.66 24.70 -2.35
CA LEU A 177 -13.08 25.44 -3.55
C LEU A 177 -12.17 26.65 -3.84
N LYS A 178 -11.73 27.36 -2.80
CA LYS A 178 -10.80 28.49 -2.94
C LYS A 178 -9.38 28.01 -3.27
N VAL A 179 -8.94 26.94 -2.61
CA VAL A 179 -7.66 26.28 -2.91
C VAL A 179 -7.62 25.84 -4.38
N ASN A 180 -8.74 25.35 -4.91
CA ASN A 180 -8.79 24.90 -6.29
C ASN A 180 -8.51 26.00 -7.32
N GLN A 181 -8.92 27.24 -7.04
CA GLN A 181 -8.58 28.37 -7.90
C GLN A 181 -7.05 28.59 -7.94
N LEU A 182 -6.38 28.52 -6.79
CA LEU A 182 -4.92 28.65 -6.69
C LEU A 182 -4.20 27.49 -7.39
N VAL A 183 -4.70 26.26 -7.21
CA VAL A 183 -4.14 25.06 -7.84
C VAL A 183 -4.29 25.13 -9.35
N MET A 184 -5.47 25.47 -9.88
CA MET A 184 -5.70 25.53 -11.33
C MET A 184 -4.92 26.67 -12.01
N ASP A 185 -4.82 27.83 -11.37
CA ASP A 185 -3.98 28.93 -11.87
C ASP A 185 -2.50 28.53 -11.94
N THR A 186 -2.03 27.81 -10.92
CA THR A 186 -0.64 27.35 -10.87
C THR A 186 -0.37 26.22 -11.86
N TYR A 187 -1.32 25.29 -11.98
CA TYR A 187 -1.27 24.21 -12.94
C TYR A 187 -1.21 24.71 -14.37
N ALA A 188 -2.03 25.69 -14.73
CA ALA A 188 -2.01 26.32 -16.05
C ALA A 188 -0.64 26.94 -16.39
N LYS A 189 -0.01 27.64 -15.44
CA LYS A 189 1.36 28.17 -15.59
C LYS A 189 2.39 27.05 -15.77
N ALA A 190 2.25 25.98 -14.98
CA ALA A 190 3.13 24.82 -15.05
C ALA A 190 3.03 24.12 -16.42
N LEU A 191 1.81 23.88 -16.92
CA LEU A 191 1.55 23.31 -18.25
C LEU A 191 2.16 24.17 -19.36
N LYS A 192 1.91 25.49 -19.34
CA LYS A 192 2.52 26.43 -20.30
C LYS A 192 4.03 26.28 -20.34
N SER A 193 4.67 26.15 -19.17
CA SER A 193 6.12 26.00 -19.08
C SER A 193 6.63 24.63 -19.52
N ALA A 194 5.80 23.58 -19.39
CA ALA A 194 6.14 22.20 -19.67
C ALA A 194 5.98 21.83 -21.16
N MET A 195 5.24 22.63 -21.94
CA MET A 195 5.16 22.46 -23.40
C MET A 195 6.53 22.66 -24.05
N LYS A 196 6.97 21.65 -24.81
CA LYS A 196 8.19 21.72 -25.61
C LYS A 196 7.92 22.39 -26.96
N ARG A 197 9.00 22.81 -27.62
CA ARG A 197 8.93 23.42 -28.97
C ARG A 197 8.39 22.47 -30.03
N ASP A 198 8.55 21.16 -29.84
CA ASP A 198 8.03 20.11 -30.71
C ASP A 198 6.54 19.80 -30.47
N GLY A 199 5.88 20.52 -29.55
CA GLY A 199 4.47 20.31 -29.22
C GLY A 199 4.20 19.17 -28.24
N THR A 200 5.23 18.52 -27.69
CA THR A 200 5.06 17.47 -26.67
C THR A 200 5.07 18.05 -25.25
N LEU A 201 4.42 17.35 -24.32
CA LEU A 201 4.38 17.72 -22.90
C LEU A 201 5.53 17.07 -22.13
N ASP A 202 6.31 17.87 -21.41
CA ASP A 202 7.34 17.39 -20.49
C ASP A 202 6.77 17.17 -19.08
N VAL A 203 6.36 15.94 -18.78
CA VAL A 203 5.79 15.58 -17.47
C VAL A 203 6.78 15.80 -16.32
N ALA A 204 8.07 15.56 -16.53
CA ALA A 204 9.07 15.78 -15.49
C ALA A 204 9.21 17.28 -15.15
N LYS A 205 9.23 18.15 -16.16
CA LYS A 205 9.23 19.60 -15.97
C LYS A 205 7.92 20.12 -15.35
N LEU A 206 6.78 19.54 -15.74
CA LEU A 206 5.48 19.82 -15.14
C LEU A 206 5.52 19.50 -13.63
N ASN A 207 5.92 18.29 -13.26
CA ASN A 207 6.01 17.86 -11.87
C ASN A 207 7.00 18.68 -11.06
N LYS A 208 8.16 19.04 -11.62
CA LYS A 208 9.10 19.94 -10.95
C LYS A 208 8.47 21.29 -10.61
N SER A 209 7.61 21.80 -11.48
CA SER A 209 6.89 23.06 -11.27
C SER A 209 5.78 22.91 -10.23
N LEU A 210 5.05 21.79 -10.23
CA LEU A 210 4.02 21.47 -9.24
C LEU A 210 4.60 21.22 -7.83
N ASP A 211 5.76 20.56 -7.72
CA ASP A 211 6.46 20.38 -6.44
C ASP A 211 6.93 21.73 -5.86
N LYS A 212 7.44 22.63 -6.71
CA LYS A 212 7.76 24.00 -6.28
C LYS A 212 6.50 24.73 -5.80
N ALA A 213 5.41 24.64 -6.56
CA ALA A 213 4.12 25.24 -6.22
C ALA A 213 3.57 24.73 -4.89
N ARG A 214 3.72 23.43 -4.59
CA ARG A 214 3.32 22.83 -3.31
C ARG A 214 3.86 23.62 -2.12
N LYS A 215 5.15 23.97 -2.14
CA LYS A 215 5.82 24.74 -1.07
C LYS A 215 5.33 26.19 -1.01
N GLU A 216 5.12 26.82 -2.17
CA GLU A 216 4.70 28.23 -2.27
C GLU A 216 3.23 28.45 -1.91
N LEU A 217 2.36 27.49 -2.21
CA LEU A 217 0.92 27.57 -1.95
C LEU A 217 0.57 27.24 -0.49
N LEU A 218 1.36 26.39 0.19
CA LEU A 218 1.03 25.90 1.54
C LEU A 218 0.67 27.01 2.55
N PRO A 219 1.42 28.13 2.69
CA PRO A 219 1.03 29.20 3.61
C PRO A 219 -0.28 29.89 3.24
N GLN A 220 -0.56 30.05 1.95
CA GLN A 220 -1.79 30.67 1.44
C GLN A 220 -2.98 29.75 1.70
N VAL A 221 -2.82 28.46 1.44
CA VAL A 221 -3.82 27.42 1.69
C VAL A 221 -4.19 27.35 3.18
N HIS A 222 -3.20 27.40 4.07
CA HIS A 222 -3.45 27.46 5.51
C HIS A 222 -4.17 28.76 5.92
N THR A 223 -3.76 29.91 5.37
CA THR A 223 -4.44 31.20 5.61
C THR A 223 -5.91 31.17 5.19
N LEU A 224 -6.22 30.56 4.03
CA LEU A 224 -7.59 30.39 3.56
C LEU A 224 -8.42 29.55 4.54
N MET A 225 -7.84 28.48 5.07
CA MET A 225 -8.51 27.65 6.09
C MET A 225 -8.81 28.46 7.36
N MET A 226 -7.83 29.21 7.86
CA MET A 226 -8.02 30.07 9.05
C MET A 226 -9.12 31.11 8.83
N GLN A 227 -9.19 31.71 7.64
CA GLN A 227 -10.28 32.61 7.27
C GLN A 227 -11.63 31.89 7.23
N GLN A 228 -11.68 30.66 6.72
CA GLN A 228 -12.91 29.86 6.73
C GLN A 228 -13.33 29.43 8.13
N ILE A 229 -12.39 29.13 9.05
CA ILE A 229 -12.72 28.86 10.45
C ILE A 229 -13.49 30.05 11.04
N VAL A 230 -12.95 31.27 10.91
CA VAL A 230 -13.62 32.48 11.41
C VAL A 230 -14.99 32.67 10.75
N GLN A 231 -15.07 32.52 9.42
CA GLN A 231 -16.32 32.78 8.67
C GLN A 231 -17.42 31.76 8.98
N GLN A 232 -17.08 30.47 9.11
CA GLN A 232 -18.06 29.40 9.30
C GLN A 232 -18.39 29.14 10.76
N THR A 233 -17.50 29.49 11.69
CA THR A 233 -17.65 29.14 13.11
C THR A 233 -17.68 30.35 14.05
N GLY A 234 -17.25 31.53 13.58
CA GLY A 234 -17.07 32.72 14.42
C GLY A 234 -15.88 32.65 15.38
N ILE A 235 -15.14 31.54 15.40
CA ILE A 235 -14.03 31.32 16.34
C ILE A 235 -12.74 31.93 15.79
N ILE A 236 -12.10 32.78 16.59
CA ILE A 236 -10.77 33.30 16.34
C ILE A 236 -9.78 32.44 17.12
N LEU A 237 -9.00 31.63 16.40
CA LEU A 237 -7.96 30.80 16.99
C LEU A 237 -6.87 31.68 17.61
N SER A 238 -6.71 31.59 18.93
CA SER A 238 -5.64 32.27 19.67
C SER A 238 -4.61 31.25 20.17
N LYS A 239 -3.38 31.71 20.38
CA LYS A 239 -2.30 30.88 20.94
C LYS A 239 -2.70 30.27 22.29
N LYS A 240 -3.37 31.07 23.13
CA LYS A 240 -3.85 30.66 24.44
C LYS A 240 -4.82 29.48 24.38
N MET A 241 -5.77 29.47 23.44
CA MET A 241 -6.73 28.36 23.28
C MET A 241 -6.04 27.02 22.99
N ILE A 242 -4.91 27.07 22.27
CA ILE A 242 -4.12 25.88 21.98
C ILE A 242 -3.27 25.50 23.20
N GLU A 243 -2.65 26.47 23.87
CA GLU A 243 -1.84 26.25 25.08
C GLU A 243 -2.67 25.66 26.24
N ASP A 244 -3.89 26.14 26.45
CA ASP A 244 -4.79 25.65 27.51
C ASP A 244 -5.10 24.15 27.35
N VAL A 245 -5.32 23.68 26.11
CA VAL A 245 -5.56 22.24 25.82
C VAL A 245 -4.29 21.41 25.93
N GLN A 246 -3.13 21.98 25.60
CA GLN A 246 -1.85 21.30 25.84
C GLN A 246 -1.64 21.04 27.33
N ILE A 247 -1.97 22.01 28.20
CA ILE A 247 -1.89 21.86 29.66
C ILE A 247 -2.85 20.76 30.13
N GLU A 248 -4.13 20.83 29.76
CA GLU A 248 -5.16 19.86 30.19
C GLU A 248 -4.81 18.41 29.76
N LEU A 249 -4.35 18.22 28.52
CA LEU A 249 -3.92 16.90 28.04
C LEU A 249 -2.65 16.41 28.75
N SER A 250 -1.73 17.31 29.09
CA SER A 250 -0.50 16.97 29.81
C SER A 250 -0.77 16.54 31.25
N GLU A 251 -1.76 17.16 31.91
CA GLU A 251 -2.19 16.76 33.26
C GLU A 251 -2.75 15.33 33.28
N SER A 252 -3.33 14.87 32.17
CA SER A 252 -3.87 13.51 32.04
C SER A 252 -2.86 12.43 31.63
N THR A 253 -1.70 12.82 31.10
CA THR A 253 -0.73 11.90 30.48
C THR A 253 0.67 11.93 31.12
N GLU A 254 0.90 12.83 32.09
CA GLU A 254 2.21 13.10 32.72
C GLU A 254 3.32 13.55 31.73
N GLU A 255 2.99 13.79 30.45
CA GLU A 255 3.90 14.27 29.41
C GLU A 255 3.38 15.55 28.75
N LEU A 256 4.28 16.43 28.30
CA LEU A 256 3.90 17.69 27.65
C LEU A 256 3.36 17.44 26.23
N VAL A 257 2.03 17.44 26.09
CA VAL A 257 1.36 17.18 24.80
C VAL A 257 1.48 18.40 23.89
N SER A 258 2.44 18.38 22.97
CA SER A 258 2.60 19.43 21.95
C SER A 258 1.59 19.30 20.81
N LEU A 259 1.36 20.38 20.04
CA LEU A 259 0.59 20.30 18.78
C LEU A 259 1.18 19.29 17.80
N LYS A 260 2.51 19.09 17.81
CA LYS A 260 3.18 18.07 17.00
C LYS A 260 2.71 16.67 17.42
N HIS A 261 2.63 16.40 18.72
CA HIS A 261 2.14 15.11 19.23
C HIS A 261 0.67 14.88 18.86
N ILE A 262 -0.18 15.90 18.97
CA ILE A 262 -1.58 15.84 18.50
C ILE A 262 -1.65 15.55 17.00
N ALA A 263 -0.82 16.19 16.19
CA ALA A 263 -0.73 15.95 14.75
C ALA A 263 -0.30 14.51 14.44
N GLU A 264 0.77 14.02 15.09
CA GLU A 264 1.25 12.65 14.93
C GLU A 264 0.15 11.63 15.23
N GLY A 265 -0.60 11.80 16.32
CA GLY A 265 -1.76 10.97 16.70
C GLY A 265 -3.05 11.22 15.91
N THR A 266 -3.05 12.08 14.89
CA THR A 266 -4.23 12.33 14.01
C THR A 266 -3.93 12.21 12.52
N THR A 267 -2.68 11.85 12.16
CA THR A 267 -2.23 11.67 10.76
C THR A 267 -3.09 10.68 9.97
N ALA A 268 -3.57 9.62 10.62
CA ALA A 268 -4.43 8.63 10.02
C ALA A 268 -5.87 9.12 9.83
N THR A 269 -6.54 8.63 8.78
CA THR A 269 -8.00 8.76 8.62
C THR A 269 -8.71 7.42 8.61
N ALA A 270 -9.85 7.38 9.31
CA ALA A 270 -10.82 6.27 9.32
C ALA A 270 -11.57 6.09 8.00
N ASN A 271 -11.53 7.08 7.11
CA ASN A 271 -12.23 7.02 5.84
C ASN A 271 -11.51 6.04 4.89
N ASP A 272 -12.30 5.15 4.28
CA ASP A 272 -11.84 4.40 3.11
C ASP A 272 -11.60 5.39 1.95
N VAL A 273 -10.62 5.09 1.09
CA VAL A 273 -10.34 5.86 -0.13
C VAL A 273 -10.40 4.96 -1.34
N LEU A 274 -11.34 5.23 -2.25
CA LEU A 274 -11.49 4.52 -3.52
C LEU A 274 -10.86 5.35 -4.64
N HIS A 275 -9.85 4.82 -5.31
CA HIS A 275 -9.18 5.48 -6.43
C HIS A 275 -9.47 4.76 -7.74
N LEU A 276 -10.02 5.48 -8.72
CA LEU A 276 -10.43 4.94 -10.02
C LEU A 276 -9.44 5.37 -11.09
N ASP A 277 -8.58 4.49 -11.60
CA ASP A 277 -7.52 4.81 -12.55
C ASP A 277 -7.84 4.23 -13.95
N GLN A 278 -8.30 5.09 -14.86
CA GLN A 278 -8.68 4.65 -16.21
C GLN A 278 -7.47 4.37 -17.11
N ASP A 279 -6.36 5.05 -16.89
CA ASP A 279 -5.12 4.84 -17.64
C ASP A 279 -4.58 3.43 -17.37
N LEU A 280 -4.59 3.01 -16.11
CA LEU A 280 -4.21 1.65 -15.70
C LEU A 280 -5.35 0.62 -15.81
N GLY A 281 -6.61 1.05 -15.92
CA GLY A 281 -7.76 0.13 -15.97
C GLY A 281 -7.93 -0.63 -14.64
N ILE A 282 -7.68 0.04 -13.51
CA ILE A 282 -7.83 -0.53 -12.18
C ILE A 282 -8.57 0.42 -11.24
N ALA A 283 -9.27 -0.15 -10.27
CA ALA A 283 -9.81 0.55 -9.12
C ALA A 283 -9.16 -0.01 -7.85
N THR A 284 -8.70 0.87 -6.96
CA THR A 284 -8.07 0.48 -5.69
C THR A 284 -8.79 1.11 -4.51
N LEU A 285 -9.31 0.28 -3.61
CA LEU A 285 -9.83 0.70 -2.32
C LEU A 285 -8.73 0.56 -1.25
N ILE A 286 -8.42 1.67 -0.59
CA ILE A 286 -7.48 1.77 0.52
C ILE A 286 -8.31 1.84 1.79
N ALA A 287 -8.17 0.84 2.66
CA ALA A 287 -8.90 0.82 3.92
C ALA A 287 -8.49 1.98 4.84
N GLY A 288 -9.47 2.57 5.50
CA GLY A 288 -9.30 3.51 6.59
C GLY A 288 -8.72 2.85 7.84
N SER A 289 -8.15 3.67 8.72
CA SER A 289 -7.68 3.25 10.05
C SER A 289 -7.59 4.47 10.95
N ASP A 290 -7.98 4.33 12.21
CA ASP A 290 -7.76 5.34 13.25
C ASP A 290 -6.33 5.30 13.81
N ASN A 291 -5.64 4.17 13.65
CA ASN A 291 -4.28 3.99 14.16
C ASN A 291 -3.29 4.67 13.22
N THR A 292 -2.39 5.46 13.79
CA THR A 292 -1.36 6.17 13.02
C THR A 292 -0.06 5.39 12.91
N ALA A 293 0.72 5.66 11.85
CA ALA A 293 2.04 5.05 11.72
C ALA A 293 3.10 5.68 12.66
N HIS A 294 2.78 6.85 13.22
CA HIS A 294 3.63 7.63 14.13
C HIS A 294 3.46 7.19 15.58
N GLU A 295 2.22 6.96 16.00
CA GLU A 295 1.81 6.52 17.32
C GLU A 295 1.73 4.99 17.34
N ARG A 296 2.88 4.37 17.61
CA ARG A 296 2.97 2.92 17.78
C ARG A 296 2.87 2.65 19.27
N ILE A 297 1.82 1.95 19.66
CA ILE A 297 1.62 1.50 21.04
C ILE A 297 1.73 -0.03 21.12
N GLN A 298 1.94 -0.52 22.34
CA GLN A 298 2.03 -1.95 22.61
C GLN A 298 0.68 -2.63 22.39
N GLY A 299 0.71 -3.84 21.82
CA GLY A 299 -0.46 -4.69 21.68
C GLY A 299 -1.14 -4.57 20.32
N SER A 300 -2.47 -4.68 20.32
CA SER A 300 -3.27 -4.85 19.09
C SER A 300 -3.57 -3.55 18.35
N GLN A 301 -3.37 -2.40 18.97
CA GLN A 301 -3.65 -1.11 18.35
C GLN A 301 -2.41 -0.62 17.59
N PHE A 302 -2.39 -0.85 16.28
CA PHE A 302 -1.36 -0.34 15.39
C PHE A 302 -1.90 -0.15 13.98
N ALA A 303 -1.24 0.71 13.20
CA ALA A 303 -1.68 0.98 11.84
C ALA A 303 -1.53 -0.25 10.95
N HIS A 304 -2.60 -0.69 10.32
CA HIS A 304 -2.54 -1.60 9.18
C HIS A 304 -3.79 -1.38 8.32
N ARG A 305 -3.64 -1.49 7.00
CA ARG A 305 -4.69 -1.16 6.05
C ARG A 305 -4.64 -2.14 4.88
N GLN A 306 -5.79 -2.64 4.46
CA GLN A 306 -5.88 -3.44 3.24
C GLN A 306 -5.87 -2.55 2.00
N LEU A 307 -5.16 -2.99 0.96
CA LEU A 307 -5.22 -2.46 -0.39
C LEU A 307 -5.97 -3.49 -1.23
N ILE A 308 -7.15 -3.11 -1.73
CA ILE A 308 -8.03 -3.99 -2.53
C ILE A 308 -8.05 -3.45 -3.95
N THR A 309 -7.50 -4.20 -4.91
CA THR A 309 -7.44 -3.79 -6.32
C THR A 309 -8.28 -4.71 -7.18
N HIS A 310 -9.07 -4.11 -8.06
CA HIS A 310 -9.94 -4.77 -9.02
C HIS A 310 -9.86 -4.10 -10.40
N GLY A 311 -10.29 -4.80 -11.45
CA GLY A 311 -10.28 -4.28 -12.80
C GLY A 311 -11.33 -3.18 -12.99
N LEU A 312 -10.97 -2.16 -13.77
CA LEU A 312 -11.84 -1.06 -14.17
C LEU A 312 -11.92 -1.04 -15.69
N ASN A 313 -13.10 -1.27 -16.25
CA ASN A 313 -13.28 -1.30 -17.70
C ASN A 313 -13.47 0.13 -18.28
N GLY A 314 -13.45 0.24 -19.61
CA GLY A 314 -13.62 1.52 -20.31
C GLY A 314 -14.99 2.20 -20.09
N LEU A 315 -15.99 1.47 -19.60
CA LEU A 315 -17.31 2.01 -19.22
C LEU A 315 -17.34 2.54 -17.77
N GLY A 316 -16.23 2.37 -17.03
CA GLY A 316 -16.14 2.75 -15.62
C GLY A 316 -16.75 1.74 -14.66
N GLU A 317 -16.98 0.50 -15.09
CA GLU A 317 -17.47 -0.58 -14.23
C GLU A 317 -16.31 -1.34 -13.59
N ILE A 318 -16.48 -1.73 -12.33
CA ILE A 318 -15.47 -2.45 -11.56
C ILE A 318 -15.81 -3.93 -11.49
N ALA A 319 -14.84 -4.78 -11.88
CA ALA A 319 -14.97 -6.23 -11.86
C ALA A 319 -13.85 -6.87 -11.04
N ALA A 320 -14.17 -7.95 -10.33
CA ALA A 320 -13.19 -8.66 -9.53
C ALA A 320 -12.06 -9.21 -10.41
N ASN A 321 -10.82 -9.06 -9.94
CA ASN A 321 -9.66 -9.67 -10.58
C ASN A 321 -9.78 -11.20 -10.53
N GLU A 322 -9.33 -11.88 -11.59
CA GLU A 322 -9.22 -13.35 -11.61
C GLU A 322 -8.22 -13.84 -10.55
N HIS A 323 -7.09 -13.16 -10.42
CA HIS A 323 -6.11 -13.43 -9.38
C HIS A 323 -6.52 -12.74 -8.07
N THR A 324 -7.11 -13.52 -7.16
CA THR A 324 -7.48 -13.05 -5.83
C THR A 324 -6.31 -13.14 -4.87
N ARG A 325 -6.03 -12.04 -4.17
CA ARG A 325 -5.01 -11.95 -3.13
C ARG A 325 -5.36 -10.90 -2.11
N MET A 326 -4.71 -10.99 -0.95
CA MET A 326 -4.78 -9.98 0.09
C MET A 326 -3.47 -9.21 0.20
N GLN A 327 -3.56 -7.88 0.10
CA GLN A 327 -2.42 -6.99 0.28
C GLN A 327 -2.70 -6.08 1.46
N ILE A 328 -1.86 -6.18 2.50
CA ILE A 328 -1.96 -5.37 3.71
C ILE A 328 -0.71 -4.52 3.81
N ARG A 329 -0.88 -3.24 4.10
CA ARG A 329 0.22 -2.33 4.39
C ARG A 329 0.23 -2.03 5.89
N THR A 330 1.40 -2.07 6.49
CA THR A 330 1.62 -1.71 7.90
C THR A 330 2.97 -1.00 8.05
N PRO A 331 3.17 -0.05 8.98
CA PRO A 331 4.52 0.34 9.38
C PRO A 331 5.24 -0.86 10.03
N SER A 332 6.53 -0.72 10.32
CA SER A 332 7.25 -1.75 11.09
C SER A 332 6.46 -2.11 12.36
N PRO A 333 6.21 -3.41 12.62
CA PRO A 333 5.44 -3.85 13.79
C PRO A 333 6.21 -3.60 15.09
N VAL A 334 7.51 -3.30 15.02
CA VAL A 334 8.33 -2.98 16.19
C VAL A 334 8.05 -1.57 16.67
N LEU A 335 7.85 -1.44 17.99
CA LEU A 335 7.77 -0.16 18.67
C LEU A 335 9.09 0.60 18.57
N LYS A 336 9.01 1.94 18.59
CA LYS A 336 10.22 2.78 18.54
C LYS A 336 11.02 2.68 19.83
N GLU A 337 10.33 2.79 20.96
CA GLU A 337 10.92 2.77 22.31
C GLU A 337 9.85 2.47 23.37
N GLY A 338 10.24 2.45 24.65
CA GLY A 338 9.30 2.38 25.79
C GLY A 338 9.04 0.99 26.37
N LEU A 339 9.53 -0.09 25.73
CA LEU A 339 9.38 -1.43 26.29
C LEU A 339 10.61 -1.91 27.10
N PRO A 340 10.39 -2.65 28.21
CA PRO A 340 11.49 -3.15 29.04
C PRO A 340 12.20 -4.35 28.40
N GLY A 341 13.25 -4.07 27.64
CA GLY A 341 14.15 -5.06 27.06
C GLY A 341 13.59 -5.83 25.86
N ASP A 342 14.47 -6.57 25.17
CA ASP A 342 14.18 -7.23 23.88
C ASP A 342 12.97 -8.17 23.91
N ASN A 343 12.77 -8.90 25.00
CA ASN A 343 11.67 -9.89 25.08
C ASN A 343 10.30 -9.24 24.99
N ALA A 344 10.15 -8.01 25.50
CA ALA A 344 8.90 -7.27 25.41
C ALA A 344 8.61 -6.86 23.96
N TYR A 345 9.60 -6.35 23.21
CA TYR A 345 9.46 -6.07 21.77
C TYR A 345 9.13 -7.32 20.96
N ILE A 346 9.79 -8.44 21.23
CA ILE A 346 9.52 -9.72 20.56
C ILE A 346 8.09 -10.21 20.83
N ASN A 347 7.59 -10.05 22.06
CA ASN A 347 6.21 -10.37 22.42
C ASN A 347 5.20 -9.48 21.70
N ASP A 348 5.50 -8.19 21.62
CA ASP A 348 4.66 -7.19 20.97
C ASP A 348 4.51 -7.46 19.46
N VAL A 349 5.62 -7.72 18.76
CA VAL A 349 5.58 -8.17 17.34
C VAL A 349 4.70 -9.40 17.19
N ALA A 350 4.84 -10.40 18.07
CA ALA A 350 4.05 -11.63 17.98
C ALA A 350 2.54 -11.37 18.19
N GLU A 351 2.17 -10.42 19.05
CA GLU A 351 0.77 -10.04 19.26
C GLU A 351 0.22 -9.28 18.05
N LYS A 352 1.00 -8.37 17.45
CA LYS A 352 0.62 -7.63 16.24
C LYS A 352 0.38 -8.54 15.03
N LEU A 353 1.23 -9.56 14.82
CA LEU A 353 1.01 -10.57 13.79
C LEU A 353 -0.28 -11.38 14.03
N LYS A 354 -0.59 -11.70 15.29
CA LYS A 354 -1.84 -12.36 15.68
C LYS A 354 -3.06 -11.46 15.44
N THR A 355 -2.96 -10.17 15.72
CA THR A 355 -4.01 -9.19 15.42
C THR A 355 -4.31 -9.17 13.92
N ILE A 356 -3.29 -9.07 13.06
CA ILE A 356 -3.48 -9.12 11.60
C ILE A 356 -4.15 -10.43 11.16
N LYS A 357 -3.70 -11.59 11.66
CA LYS A 357 -4.35 -12.89 11.37
C LYS A 357 -5.84 -12.85 11.68
N LYS A 358 -6.21 -12.30 12.84
CA LYS A 358 -7.58 -12.25 13.34
C LYS A 358 -8.43 -11.26 12.53
N GLU A 359 -7.98 -10.03 12.38
CA GLU A 359 -8.77 -8.95 11.79
C GLU A 359 -9.05 -9.16 10.31
N TYR A 360 -8.12 -9.79 9.59
CA TYR A 360 -8.30 -10.12 8.18
C TYR A 360 -8.74 -11.57 7.94
N ASN A 361 -9.14 -12.29 9.01
CA ASN A 361 -9.66 -13.65 8.93
C ASN A 361 -8.78 -14.63 8.11
N LEU A 362 -7.46 -14.51 8.25
CA LEU A 362 -6.51 -15.23 7.40
C LEU A 362 -6.62 -16.76 7.55
N GLY A 363 -7.10 -17.26 8.69
CA GLY A 363 -7.29 -18.71 8.90
C GLY A 363 -8.38 -19.33 8.03
N ALA A 364 -9.43 -18.57 7.69
CA ALA A 364 -10.50 -19.05 6.83
C ALA A 364 -10.22 -18.80 5.33
N LEU A 365 -9.48 -17.73 5.02
CA LEU A 365 -9.26 -17.30 3.64
C LEU A 365 -8.05 -17.96 2.97
N LEU A 366 -7.00 -18.29 3.73
CA LEU A 366 -5.80 -18.89 3.15
C LEU A 366 -6.05 -20.34 2.72
N THR A 367 -5.50 -20.70 1.57
CA THR A 367 -5.71 -22.01 0.97
C THR A 367 -5.00 -23.10 1.77
N GLU A 368 -5.77 -24.14 2.12
CA GLU A 368 -5.22 -25.38 2.65
C GLU A 368 -4.69 -26.24 1.50
N ARG A 369 -3.47 -26.76 1.64
CA ARG A 369 -2.88 -27.68 0.67
C ARG A 369 -2.19 -28.81 1.41
N GLU A 370 -2.26 -30.00 0.84
CA GLU A 370 -1.55 -31.15 1.38
C GLU A 370 -0.05 -30.82 1.45
N ARG A 371 0.52 -30.89 2.65
CA ARG A 371 1.96 -30.70 2.94
C ARG A 371 2.54 -29.29 2.75
N LYS A 372 1.74 -28.27 2.39
CA LYS A 372 2.12 -26.85 2.46
C LYS A 372 1.37 -26.18 3.63
N PRO A 373 2.08 -25.60 4.63
CA PRO A 373 1.41 -24.96 5.76
C PRO A 373 0.62 -23.73 5.30
N LYS A 374 -0.53 -23.45 5.94
CA LYS A 374 -1.18 -22.14 5.81
C LYS A 374 -0.23 -21.07 6.34
N ALA A 375 0.08 -20.08 5.52
CA ALA A 375 0.91 -18.97 5.95
C ALA A 375 0.60 -17.68 5.19
N PHE A 376 0.86 -16.56 5.85
CA PHE A 376 0.98 -15.24 5.21
C PHE A 376 2.43 -14.77 5.28
N ILE A 377 2.80 -13.86 4.38
CA ILE A 377 4.17 -13.37 4.27
C ILE A 377 4.26 -11.93 4.77
N TYR A 378 5.18 -11.66 5.69
CA TYR A 378 5.57 -10.32 6.08
C TYR A 378 6.78 -9.87 5.24
N ASN A 379 6.51 -9.02 4.25
CA ASN A 379 7.50 -8.42 3.36
C ASN A 379 8.12 -7.18 4.04
N SER A 380 9.28 -7.37 4.65
CA SER A 380 10.06 -6.31 5.28
C SER A 380 10.92 -5.60 4.25
N TYR A 381 10.56 -4.36 3.91
CA TYR A 381 11.27 -3.55 2.90
C TYR A 381 12.46 -2.78 3.47
N THR A 382 12.81 -2.97 4.74
CA THR A 382 13.89 -2.26 5.44
C THR A 382 15.17 -3.08 5.43
N ALA A 383 16.31 -2.40 5.49
CA ALA A 383 17.61 -3.07 5.56
C ALA A 383 17.74 -3.89 6.85
N ILE A 384 18.60 -4.92 6.80
CA ILE A 384 18.94 -5.74 7.97
C ILE A 384 19.74 -4.89 8.96
N ASN A 385 20.59 -3.99 8.46
CA ASN A 385 21.43 -3.06 9.21
C ASN A 385 21.58 -1.74 8.42
N ASP A 386 21.99 -0.66 9.10
CA ASP A 386 22.16 0.66 8.47
C ASP A 386 23.58 0.89 7.91
N GLY A 387 24.56 0.06 8.28
CA GLY A 387 25.96 0.14 7.84
C GLY A 387 26.96 -0.51 8.81
N PRO A 388 28.29 -0.35 8.61
CA PRO A 388 29.33 -0.91 9.48
C PRO A 388 29.29 -0.34 10.91
N ASP A 389 28.80 0.88 11.09
CA ASP A 389 28.75 1.56 12.40
C ASP A 389 27.71 0.94 13.34
N ASP A 390 26.68 0.27 12.80
CA ASP A 390 25.68 -0.50 13.57
C ASP A 390 26.30 -1.81 14.12
N PHE A 391 27.41 -2.27 13.53
CA PHE A 391 28.13 -3.50 13.91
C PHE A 391 29.14 -3.27 15.03
N LEU A 392 29.68 -2.06 15.18
CA LEU A 392 30.74 -1.74 16.15
C LEU A 392 30.23 -1.32 17.53
N GLY A 393 28.91 -1.24 17.73
CA GLY A 393 28.34 -0.81 19.02
C GLY A 393 28.88 0.55 19.50
N THR A 394 29.42 1.36 18.59
CA THR A 394 30.02 2.65 18.90
C THR A 394 28.91 3.61 19.30
N ILE A 395 28.80 3.78 20.62
CA ILE A 395 28.28 4.92 21.37
C ILE A 395 27.85 6.05 20.43
N GLY A 396 26.59 5.98 20.00
CA GLY A 396 26.01 6.92 19.07
C GLY A 396 24.54 7.03 19.38
N LEU A 397 24.14 8.20 19.86
CA LEU A 397 22.76 8.64 20.10
C LEU A 397 21.99 8.76 18.77
N ASN A 398 21.94 7.69 17.97
CA ASN A 398 21.29 7.67 16.67
C ASN A 398 20.03 6.80 16.77
N GLU A 399 18.89 7.44 16.56
CA GLU A 399 17.51 6.91 16.62
C GLU A 399 17.19 5.79 15.59
N ASN A 400 18.21 5.17 14.96
CA ASN A 400 18.06 4.25 13.84
C ASN A 400 18.43 2.77 14.10
N LEU A 401 17.73 2.14 15.06
CA LEU A 401 17.91 0.73 15.47
C LEU A 401 17.39 -0.32 14.45
N GLN A 402 17.88 -0.30 13.21
CA GLN A 402 17.41 -1.22 12.15
C GLN A 402 17.80 -2.67 12.42
N THR A 403 19.05 -2.93 12.83
CA THR A 403 19.52 -4.27 13.22
C THR A 403 18.68 -4.87 14.34
N GLN A 404 18.41 -4.07 15.38
CA GLN A 404 17.57 -4.51 16.49
C GLN A 404 16.13 -4.79 16.04
N SER A 405 15.55 -3.90 15.22
CA SER A 405 14.19 -4.08 14.69
C SER A 405 14.06 -5.36 13.85
N ALA A 406 15.02 -5.64 12.96
CA ALA A 406 15.04 -6.87 12.17
C ALA A 406 15.11 -8.12 13.06
N GLY A 407 15.98 -8.10 14.08
CA GLY A 407 16.07 -9.17 15.08
C GLY A 407 14.78 -9.37 15.87
N HIS A 408 14.12 -8.29 16.31
CA HIS A 408 12.82 -8.36 16.99
C HIS A 408 11.71 -8.91 16.08
N ILE A 409 11.69 -8.54 14.79
CA ILE A 409 10.71 -9.03 13.81
C ILE A 409 10.85 -10.54 13.62
N LEU A 410 12.05 -11.03 13.34
CA LEU A 410 12.30 -12.46 13.09
C LEU A 410 12.00 -13.31 14.32
N ARG A 411 12.50 -12.90 15.50
CA ARG A 411 12.23 -13.60 16.75
C ARG A 411 10.75 -13.52 17.15
N GLY A 412 10.09 -12.39 16.88
CA GLY A 412 8.66 -12.18 17.12
C GLY A 412 7.81 -13.08 16.22
N MET A 413 8.19 -13.23 14.95
CA MET A 413 7.57 -14.18 14.03
C MET A 413 7.71 -15.63 14.51
N HIS A 414 8.89 -16.06 14.97
CA HIS A 414 9.03 -17.41 15.53
C HIS A 414 8.14 -17.59 16.77
N ARG A 415 8.09 -16.59 17.66
CA ARG A 415 7.25 -16.63 18.85
C ARG A 415 5.75 -16.68 18.50
N TYR A 416 5.33 -15.96 17.48
CA TYR A 416 3.99 -16.06 16.90
C TYR A 416 3.73 -17.49 16.39
N ASN A 417 4.63 -18.06 15.58
CA ASN A 417 4.46 -19.39 15.01
C ASN A 417 4.45 -20.51 16.06
N VAL A 418 5.24 -20.40 17.14
CA VAL A 418 5.15 -21.31 18.31
C VAL A 418 3.74 -21.29 18.90
N LYS A 419 3.14 -20.09 19.07
CA LYS A 419 1.76 -19.97 19.59
C LYS A 419 0.76 -20.64 18.64
N GLN A 420 0.90 -20.45 17.33
CA GLN A 420 0.02 -21.07 16.33
C GLN A 420 0.15 -22.60 16.33
N LEU A 421 1.35 -23.15 16.47
CA LEU A 421 1.57 -24.60 16.49
C LEU A 421 1.03 -25.29 17.75
N ARG A 422 1.04 -24.56 18.88
CA ARG A 422 0.56 -25.03 20.18
C ARG A 422 -0.95 -24.92 20.34
N ASP A 423 -1.58 -23.98 19.65
CA ASP A 423 -3.03 -23.85 19.64
C ASP A 423 -3.63 -25.05 18.88
N LYS A 424 -4.21 -25.99 19.63
CA LYS A 424 -4.86 -27.19 19.05
C LYS A 424 -6.33 -26.95 18.71
N THR A 425 -6.86 -25.75 18.96
CA THR A 425 -8.28 -25.42 18.69
C THR A 425 -8.51 -24.97 17.26
N GLN A 426 -7.45 -24.58 16.56
CA GLN A 426 -7.49 -24.11 15.19
C GLN A 426 -6.30 -24.67 14.41
N GLU A 427 -6.44 -24.75 13.10
CA GLU A 427 -5.30 -25.05 12.25
C GLU A 427 -4.24 -23.92 12.33
N PRO A 428 -2.95 -24.26 12.46
CA PRO A 428 -1.89 -23.25 12.52
C PRO A 428 -1.81 -22.41 11.24
N VAL A 429 -1.77 -21.09 11.39
CA VAL A 429 -1.49 -20.14 10.29
C VAL A 429 -0.18 -19.45 10.57
N PHE A 430 0.88 -19.86 9.88
CA PHE A 430 2.21 -19.30 10.10
C PHE A 430 2.39 -17.92 9.47
N CYS A 431 3.40 -17.21 9.96
CA CYS A 431 3.97 -16.03 9.33
C CYS A 431 5.39 -16.37 8.89
N PHE A 432 5.75 -16.07 7.65
CA PHE A 432 7.13 -16.07 7.19
C PHE A 432 7.59 -14.65 6.89
N VAL A 433 8.84 -14.32 7.17
CA VAL A 433 9.39 -12.98 6.98
C VAL A 433 10.32 -12.99 5.77
N GLN A 434 10.01 -12.14 4.79
CA GLN A 434 10.88 -11.85 3.66
C GLN A 434 11.58 -10.50 3.89
N ASN A 435 12.84 -10.54 4.33
CA ASN A 435 13.61 -9.34 4.66
C ASN A 435 14.53 -8.89 3.51
N ILE A 436 13.92 -8.58 2.36
CA ILE A 436 14.60 -8.07 1.17
C ILE A 436 14.48 -6.54 1.14
N SER A 437 15.59 -5.85 1.40
CA SER A 437 15.69 -4.39 1.46
C SER A 437 15.54 -3.73 0.09
N VAL A 438 14.64 -2.76 -0.05
CA VAL A 438 14.39 -2.08 -1.34
C VAL A 438 15.13 -0.75 -1.50
N ASN A 439 15.95 -0.36 -0.51
CA ASN A 439 16.65 0.93 -0.50
C ASN A 439 18.01 0.91 -1.20
N GLY A 440 18.51 -0.27 -1.55
CA GLY A 440 19.83 -0.42 -2.16
C GLY A 440 20.99 -0.16 -1.19
N PHE A 441 20.76 -0.17 0.12
CA PHE A 441 21.78 -0.07 1.16
C PHE A 441 21.57 -1.14 2.25
N GLY A 442 22.60 -1.29 3.10
CA GLY A 442 22.70 -2.33 4.13
C GLY A 442 23.18 -3.66 3.57
N ASP A 443 23.25 -4.67 4.42
CA ASP A 443 23.67 -6.00 4.05
C ASP A 443 22.70 -6.62 3.03
N SER A 444 23.27 -7.15 1.94
CA SER A 444 22.57 -8.09 1.05
C SER A 444 22.20 -9.37 1.80
N LEU A 445 21.23 -10.15 1.32
CA LEU A 445 21.08 -11.53 1.79
C LEU A 445 22.32 -12.38 1.43
N GLY A 446 22.47 -13.53 2.07
CA GLY A 446 23.58 -14.44 1.82
C GLY A 446 23.85 -15.38 3.00
N TYR A 447 24.44 -16.52 2.66
CA TYR A 447 24.86 -17.54 3.60
C TYR A 447 26.37 -17.47 3.88
N ASP A 448 26.80 -18.09 4.99
CA ASP A 448 28.21 -18.26 5.37
C ASP A 448 28.92 -16.90 5.54
N THR A 449 28.19 -15.96 6.15
CA THR A 449 28.60 -14.56 6.27
C THR A 449 29.25 -14.27 7.63
N GLY A 450 29.09 -15.18 8.59
CA GLY A 450 29.47 -14.97 9.99
C GLY A 450 28.50 -14.08 10.77
N ASN A 451 27.49 -13.50 10.12
CA ASN A 451 26.43 -12.72 10.74
C ASN A 451 25.16 -13.57 10.85
N VAL A 452 24.84 -14.01 12.07
CA VAL A 452 23.69 -14.88 12.34
C VAL A 452 22.35 -14.23 11.94
N LEU A 453 22.20 -12.91 12.13
CA LEU A 453 20.96 -12.22 11.74
C LEU A 453 20.79 -12.18 10.22
N ARG A 454 21.90 -12.02 9.48
CA ARG A 454 21.91 -12.05 8.02
C ARG A 454 21.60 -13.45 7.49
N GLU A 455 22.16 -14.48 8.10
CA GLU A 455 21.87 -15.88 7.77
C GLU A 455 20.41 -16.26 8.08
N GLU A 456 19.87 -15.79 9.20
CA GLU A 456 18.46 -15.94 9.54
C GLU A 456 17.56 -15.24 8.52
N SER A 457 17.86 -13.97 8.23
CA SER A 457 17.10 -13.18 7.25
C SER A 457 17.08 -13.86 5.88
N THR A 458 18.21 -14.46 5.51
CA THR A 458 18.35 -15.21 4.25
C THR A 458 17.50 -16.47 4.27
N LEU A 459 17.66 -17.32 5.29
CA LEU A 459 16.91 -18.56 5.40
C LEU A 459 15.39 -18.32 5.46
N MET A 460 14.93 -17.35 6.25
CA MET A 460 13.51 -17.05 6.36
C MET A 460 12.92 -16.42 5.08
N SER A 461 13.71 -15.61 4.36
CA SER A 461 13.27 -15.09 3.06
C SER A 461 13.15 -16.20 2.02
N GLU A 462 14.08 -17.15 2.01
CA GLU A 462 13.98 -18.31 1.11
C GLU A 462 12.85 -19.25 1.49
N MET A 463 12.58 -19.45 2.78
CA MET A 463 11.39 -20.17 3.24
C MET A 463 10.08 -19.51 2.78
N ALA A 464 10.00 -18.18 2.86
CA ALA A 464 8.85 -17.42 2.36
C ALA A 464 8.67 -17.62 0.84
N LEU A 465 9.76 -17.51 0.07
CA LEU A 465 9.74 -17.74 -1.38
C LEU A 465 9.32 -19.17 -1.72
N LEU A 466 9.85 -20.20 -1.03
CA LEU A 466 9.44 -21.59 -1.24
C LEU A 466 7.96 -21.82 -0.94
N HIS A 467 7.41 -21.13 0.07
CA HIS A 467 5.98 -21.18 0.35
C HIS A 467 5.16 -20.63 -0.83
N THR A 468 5.54 -19.45 -1.31
CA THR A 468 4.91 -18.81 -2.48
C THR A 468 5.03 -19.67 -3.75
N LEU A 469 6.17 -20.34 -3.94
CA LEU A 469 6.52 -21.08 -5.16
C LEU A 469 6.17 -22.56 -5.14
N TYR A 470 5.59 -23.08 -4.06
CA TYR A 470 5.36 -24.52 -3.84
C TYR A 470 4.69 -25.22 -5.04
N ASP A 471 3.63 -24.64 -5.63
CA ASP A 471 2.92 -25.28 -6.75
C ASP A 471 3.70 -25.26 -8.08
N LYS A 472 4.78 -24.48 -8.16
CA LYS A 472 5.66 -24.40 -9.34
C LYS A 472 6.91 -25.26 -9.19
N ALA A 473 7.07 -25.91 -8.05
CA ALA A 473 8.04 -26.97 -7.83
C ALA A 473 7.53 -28.29 -8.41
N LEU A 474 8.44 -29.13 -8.93
CA LEU A 474 8.11 -30.49 -9.36
C LEU A 474 7.78 -31.36 -8.15
N PRO A 475 7.04 -32.48 -8.28
CA PRO A 475 6.64 -33.30 -7.13
C PRO A 475 7.79 -33.75 -6.19
N PRO A 476 8.98 -34.15 -6.69
CA PRO A 476 10.12 -34.46 -5.81
C PRO A 476 10.63 -33.25 -5.01
N GLU A 477 10.55 -32.07 -5.60
CA GLU A 477 10.96 -30.81 -4.97
C GLU A 477 9.90 -30.34 -3.97
N GLN A 478 8.61 -30.54 -4.26
CA GLN A 478 7.52 -30.28 -3.32
C GLN A 478 7.72 -31.10 -2.04
N GLU A 479 8.09 -32.37 -2.15
CA GLU A 479 8.41 -33.22 -1.01
C GLU A 479 9.60 -32.68 -0.20
N GLN A 480 10.67 -32.24 -0.87
CA GLN A 480 11.80 -31.60 -0.19
C GLN A 480 11.40 -30.29 0.51
N ILE A 481 10.56 -29.47 -0.12
CA ILE A 481 10.02 -28.23 0.46
C ILE A 481 9.15 -28.54 1.69
N SER A 482 8.31 -29.58 1.63
CA SER A 482 7.51 -30.02 2.77
C SER A 482 8.38 -30.50 3.94
N GLN A 483 9.50 -31.18 3.66
CA GLN A 483 10.48 -31.57 4.69
C GLN A 483 11.18 -30.35 5.30
N ILE A 484 11.49 -29.32 4.52
CA ILE A 484 12.01 -28.03 5.03
C ILE A 484 11.00 -27.40 6.01
N PHE A 485 9.71 -27.36 5.66
CA PHE A 485 8.69 -26.85 6.57
C PHE A 485 8.51 -27.72 7.82
N GLN A 486 8.70 -29.04 7.71
CA GLN A 486 8.67 -29.93 8.87
C GLN A 486 9.86 -29.66 9.80
N LYS A 487 11.07 -29.51 9.28
CA LYS A 487 12.27 -29.12 10.04
C LYS A 487 12.06 -27.82 10.82
N TYR A 488 11.38 -26.85 10.20
CA TYR A 488 11.03 -25.61 10.89
C TYR A 488 10.02 -25.84 12.02
N LYS A 489 9.00 -26.70 11.83
CA LYS A 489 8.08 -27.08 12.91
C LYS A 489 8.81 -27.77 14.07
N ASP A 490 9.70 -28.71 13.78
CA ASP A 490 10.49 -29.44 14.77
C ASP A 490 11.33 -28.46 15.62
N TYR A 491 11.96 -27.48 14.97
CA TYR A 491 12.65 -26.38 15.64
C TYR A 491 11.73 -25.55 16.57
N LEU A 492 10.51 -25.23 16.12
CA LEU A 492 9.53 -24.49 16.93
C LEU A 492 9.03 -25.30 18.13
N GLU A 493 8.87 -26.62 17.99
CA GLU A 493 8.40 -27.52 19.07
C GLU A 493 9.37 -27.58 20.25
N ARG A 494 10.69 -27.43 20.01
CA ARG A 494 11.73 -27.34 21.05
C ARG A 494 11.67 -26.06 21.90
N SER A 495 10.75 -25.13 21.64
CA SER A 495 10.59 -23.93 22.45
C SER A 495 10.20 -24.26 23.92
N PRO A 496 10.71 -23.56 24.95
CA PRO A 496 11.62 -22.41 24.91
C PRO A 496 13.12 -22.76 24.81
N GLN A 497 13.50 -24.05 24.79
CA GLN A 497 14.91 -24.50 24.78
C GLN A 497 15.59 -24.42 23.40
N ARG A 498 14.89 -23.97 22.36
CA ARG A 498 15.45 -23.76 21.02
C ARG A 498 16.43 -22.58 20.96
N GLU A 499 17.31 -22.60 19.96
CA GLU A 499 18.16 -21.47 19.59
C GLU A 499 17.31 -20.25 19.24
N SER A 500 17.84 -19.03 19.38
CA SER A 500 17.07 -17.80 19.09
C SER A 500 16.67 -17.66 17.62
N TYR A 501 17.45 -18.25 16.71
CA TYR A 501 17.29 -18.19 15.27
C TYR A 501 17.28 -19.60 14.67
N PHE A 502 16.47 -19.83 13.63
CA PHE A 502 16.34 -21.12 12.98
C PHE A 502 17.63 -21.50 12.25
N SER A 503 18.25 -20.56 11.57
CA SER A 503 19.55 -20.70 10.89
C SER A 503 20.68 -21.26 11.76
N SER A 504 20.59 -21.06 13.09
CA SER A 504 21.60 -21.55 14.05
C SER A 504 21.34 -22.98 14.52
N SER A 505 20.16 -23.54 14.26
CA SER A 505 19.78 -24.87 14.72
C SER A 505 20.29 -25.99 13.80
N ALA A 506 20.25 -27.24 14.26
CA ALA A 506 20.57 -28.38 13.40
C ALA A 506 19.57 -28.47 12.21
N GLU A 507 18.29 -28.31 12.51
CA GLU A 507 17.19 -28.36 11.54
C GLU A 507 17.31 -27.23 10.50
N GLY A 508 17.71 -26.02 10.91
CA GLY A 508 17.91 -24.90 9.98
C GLY A 508 19.12 -25.05 9.08
N ARG A 509 20.20 -25.67 9.57
CA ARG A 509 21.36 -26.01 8.73
C ARG A 509 21.03 -27.06 7.67
N GLU A 510 20.25 -28.07 8.04
CA GLU A 510 19.73 -29.06 7.08
C GLU A 510 18.76 -28.42 6.09
N ALA A 511 17.84 -27.56 6.55
CA ALA A 511 16.94 -26.82 5.67
C ALA A 511 17.73 -25.98 4.65
N LYS A 512 18.74 -25.22 5.09
CA LYS A 512 19.63 -24.45 4.19
C LYS A 512 20.23 -25.34 3.09
N GLN A 513 20.73 -26.53 3.43
CA GLN A 513 21.29 -27.46 2.45
C GLN A 513 20.23 -27.91 1.42
N SER A 514 19.06 -28.33 1.88
CA SER A 514 17.96 -28.73 0.98
C SER A 514 17.52 -27.59 0.07
N ILE A 515 17.47 -26.35 0.56
CA ILE A 515 17.12 -25.18 -0.26
C ILE A 515 18.18 -24.94 -1.35
N GLN A 516 19.47 -25.08 -1.02
CA GLN A 516 20.56 -24.96 -2.00
C GLN A 516 20.47 -26.04 -3.09
N GLU A 517 20.09 -27.26 -2.74
CA GLU A 517 19.86 -28.36 -3.69
C GLU A 517 18.68 -28.07 -4.63
N ILE A 518 17.54 -27.63 -4.08
CA ILE A 518 16.36 -27.22 -4.87
C ILE A 518 16.74 -26.11 -5.85
N LYS A 519 17.42 -25.06 -5.38
CA LYS A 519 17.84 -23.94 -6.24
C LYS A 519 18.79 -24.39 -7.34
N LYS A 520 19.72 -25.30 -7.04
CA LYS A 520 20.63 -25.89 -8.03
C LYS A 520 19.85 -26.67 -9.10
N ALA A 521 18.84 -27.44 -8.72
CA ALA A 521 17.96 -28.12 -9.67
C ALA A 521 17.22 -27.10 -10.54
N TRP A 522 16.62 -26.08 -9.94
CA TRP A 522 15.89 -25.02 -10.65
C TRP A 522 16.74 -24.21 -11.62
N LYS A 523 18.03 -23.93 -11.32
CA LYS A 523 18.93 -23.21 -12.24
C LYS A 523 19.01 -23.87 -13.63
N SER A 524 18.88 -25.20 -13.70
CA SER A 524 18.95 -25.98 -14.94
C SER A 524 17.60 -26.21 -15.62
N GLN A 525 16.50 -25.82 -14.98
CA GLN A 525 15.16 -26.07 -15.50
C GLN A 525 14.73 -24.99 -16.48
N VAL A 526 14.05 -25.44 -17.53
CA VAL A 526 13.35 -24.58 -18.47
C VAL A 526 11.86 -24.86 -18.32
N SER A 527 11.08 -23.81 -18.12
CA SER A 527 9.63 -23.93 -17.97
C SER A 527 8.94 -23.71 -19.32
N PRO A 528 7.84 -24.42 -19.60
CA PRO A 528 7.05 -24.17 -20.80
C PRO A 528 6.49 -22.73 -20.77
N GLU A 529 6.20 -22.20 -21.95
CA GLU A 529 5.50 -20.92 -22.04
C GLU A 529 4.11 -21.04 -21.39
N SER A 530 3.72 -20.02 -20.62
CA SER A 530 2.38 -19.91 -20.03
C SER A 530 1.72 -18.62 -20.50
N GLU A 531 0.43 -18.70 -20.79
CA GLU A 531 -0.42 -17.53 -21.06
C GLU A 531 -0.86 -16.84 -19.76
N SER A 532 -0.81 -17.54 -18.62
CA SER A 532 -1.18 -16.99 -17.31
C SER A 532 -0.11 -16.01 -16.81
N LEU A 533 -0.54 -14.78 -16.51
CA LEU A 533 0.35 -13.78 -15.91
C LEU A 533 0.87 -14.24 -14.55
N LEU A 534 0.01 -14.81 -13.71
CA LEU A 534 0.39 -15.32 -12.39
C LEU A 534 1.44 -16.43 -12.50
N ASP A 535 1.28 -17.34 -13.45
CA ASP A 535 2.25 -18.40 -13.69
C ASP A 535 3.61 -17.82 -14.11
N ASN A 536 3.60 -16.86 -15.03
CA ASN A 536 4.82 -16.20 -15.46
C ASN A 536 5.49 -15.41 -14.32
N VAL A 537 4.71 -14.78 -13.44
CA VAL A 537 5.23 -14.13 -12.22
C VAL A 537 5.89 -15.15 -11.29
N GLN A 538 5.21 -16.25 -10.97
CA GLN A 538 5.72 -17.27 -10.05
C GLN A 538 6.96 -17.99 -10.63
N LEU A 539 6.94 -18.35 -11.91
CA LEU A 539 8.10 -18.96 -12.59
C LEU A 539 9.26 -17.96 -12.71
N GLY A 540 8.97 -16.69 -12.99
CA GLY A 540 9.98 -15.64 -12.99
C GLY A 540 10.63 -15.46 -11.62
N LEU A 541 9.84 -15.44 -10.54
CA LEU A 541 10.31 -15.39 -9.16
C LEU A 541 11.13 -16.63 -8.78
N LYS A 542 10.70 -17.84 -9.20
CA LYS A 542 11.46 -19.08 -9.07
C LYS A 542 12.85 -18.94 -9.71
N ASN A 543 12.93 -18.37 -10.91
CA ASN A 543 14.21 -18.18 -11.60
C ASN A 543 15.10 -17.11 -10.95
N LEU A 544 14.52 -16.02 -10.42
CA LEU A 544 15.26 -15.05 -9.59
C LEU A 544 15.87 -15.72 -8.36
N MET A 545 15.07 -16.51 -7.64
CA MET A 545 15.50 -17.25 -6.46
C MET A 545 16.58 -18.26 -6.82
N ALA A 546 16.36 -19.06 -7.86
CA ALA A 546 17.31 -20.06 -8.31
C ALA A 546 18.68 -19.43 -8.56
N HIS A 547 18.75 -18.26 -9.20
CA HIS A 547 19.99 -17.54 -9.53
C HIS A 547 20.52 -16.61 -8.44
N ASP A 548 20.01 -16.69 -7.22
CA ASP A 548 20.44 -15.85 -6.09
C ASP A 548 20.28 -14.33 -6.34
N LEU A 549 19.43 -13.94 -7.31
CA LEU A 549 19.28 -12.54 -7.68
C LEU A 549 18.55 -11.74 -6.59
N HIS A 550 17.73 -12.41 -5.77
CA HIS A 550 17.12 -11.84 -4.56
C HIS A 550 18.15 -11.47 -3.47
N PHE A 551 19.39 -11.96 -3.55
CA PHE A 551 20.46 -11.51 -2.68
C PHE A 551 21.00 -10.13 -3.09
N ASN A 552 20.82 -9.74 -4.34
CA ASN A 552 21.34 -8.49 -4.87
C ASN A 552 20.31 -7.35 -4.76
N HIS A 553 20.73 -6.26 -4.13
CA HIS A 553 19.98 -5.00 -4.01
C HIS A 553 19.43 -4.46 -5.34
N GLU A 554 20.12 -4.70 -6.45
CA GLU A 554 19.67 -4.29 -7.80
C GLU A 554 18.31 -4.91 -8.16
N TYR A 555 18.07 -6.15 -7.75
CA TYR A 555 16.84 -6.89 -8.06
C TYR A 555 15.85 -6.94 -6.90
N ALA A 556 16.20 -6.41 -5.73
CA ALA A 556 15.35 -6.43 -4.54
C ALA A 556 13.91 -5.93 -4.77
N LYS A 557 13.76 -4.80 -5.49
CA LYS A 557 12.43 -4.27 -5.85
C LYS A 557 11.68 -5.23 -6.78
N LEU A 558 12.35 -5.79 -7.78
CA LEU A 558 11.74 -6.74 -8.70
C LEU A 558 11.27 -7.98 -7.95
N THR A 559 12.12 -8.58 -7.11
CA THR A 559 11.76 -9.75 -6.29
C THR A 559 10.57 -9.45 -5.39
N GLN A 560 10.59 -8.33 -4.66
CA GLN A 560 9.47 -7.94 -3.78
C GLN A 560 8.17 -7.72 -4.57
N VAL A 561 8.22 -7.10 -5.76
CA VAL A 561 7.02 -6.91 -6.60
C VAL A 561 6.44 -8.25 -7.06
N LEU A 562 7.27 -9.16 -7.56
CA LEU A 562 6.80 -10.47 -8.02
C LEU A 562 6.28 -11.32 -6.84
N SER A 563 6.93 -11.25 -5.68
CA SER A 563 6.51 -11.93 -4.44
C SER A 563 5.15 -11.44 -3.97
N VAL A 564 4.99 -10.12 -3.77
CA VAL A 564 3.74 -9.50 -3.31
C VAL A 564 2.58 -9.79 -4.28
N TYR A 565 2.85 -9.84 -5.58
CA TYR A 565 1.82 -10.21 -6.57
C TYR A 565 1.46 -11.70 -6.47
N ALA A 566 2.43 -12.59 -6.28
CA ALA A 566 2.21 -14.04 -6.27
C ALA A 566 1.62 -14.60 -4.97
N GLU A 567 1.76 -13.89 -3.85
CA GLU A 567 1.30 -14.33 -2.53
C GLU A 567 -0.22 -14.25 -2.35
N GLU A 568 -0.80 -15.24 -1.66
CA GLU A 568 -2.24 -15.22 -1.28
C GLU A 568 -2.52 -14.13 -0.24
N ALA A 569 -1.60 -13.91 0.71
CA ALA A 569 -1.64 -12.81 1.67
C ALA A 569 -0.25 -12.22 1.92
N SER A 570 -0.05 -11.00 1.43
CA SER A 570 1.17 -10.20 1.58
C SER A 570 0.94 -9.06 2.58
N ILE A 571 1.76 -8.99 3.62
CA ILE A 571 1.85 -7.85 4.54
C ILE A 571 3.14 -7.09 4.25
N GLY A 572 3.05 -5.93 3.59
CA GLY A 572 4.20 -5.08 3.30
C GLY A 572 4.44 -4.04 4.40
N GLY A 573 5.67 -3.96 4.91
CA GLY A 573 6.02 -2.98 5.93
C GLY A 573 7.44 -2.43 5.90
N CYS A 574 7.61 -1.21 6.43
CA CYS A 574 8.92 -0.60 6.60
C CYS A 574 8.99 0.39 7.77
N LYS A 575 10.20 0.80 8.17
CA LYS A 575 10.42 1.63 9.37
C LYS A 575 9.68 2.96 9.38
N SER A 576 9.77 3.77 8.32
CA SER A 576 9.21 5.13 8.32
C SER A 576 8.55 5.55 7.00
N GLY A 577 8.71 4.78 5.92
CA GLY A 577 8.36 5.21 4.57
C GLY A 577 7.09 4.59 4.01
N ASN A 578 6.10 5.44 3.70
CA ASN A 578 5.14 5.06 2.67
C ASN A 578 5.81 4.91 1.30
N GLU A 579 6.93 5.57 1.06
CA GLU A 579 7.65 5.56 -0.23
C GLU A 579 8.09 4.17 -0.68
N ARG A 580 8.60 3.34 0.24
CA ARG A 580 9.05 1.97 -0.08
C ARG A 580 7.87 1.08 -0.43
N ALA A 581 6.84 1.12 0.40
CA ALA A 581 5.59 0.40 0.14
C ALA A 581 4.92 0.91 -1.14
N GLN A 582 4.92 2.21 -1.39
CA GLN A 582 4.42 2.84 -2.61
C GLN A 582 5.20 2.37 -3.84
N ALA A 583 6.53 2.32 -3.78
CA ALA A 583 7.36 1.87 -4.89
C ALA A 583 7.08 0.41 -5.27
N ILE A 584 6.83 -0.45 -4.28
CA ILE A 584 6.46 -1.85 -4.52
C ILE A 584 5.01 -1.96 -4.98
N ASN A 585 4.06 -1.43 -4.21
CA ASN A 585 2.62 -1.54 -4.48
C ASN A 585 2.24 -0.87 -5.80
N GLY A 586 2.90 0.24 -6.17
CA GLY A 586 2.71 0.90 -7.46
C GLY A 586 3.18 0.05 -8.65
N ARG A 587 4.24 -0.74 -8.49
CA ARG A 587 4.68 -1.72 -9.50
C ARG A 587 3.81 -2.97 -9.52
N VAL A 588 3.29 -3.40 -8.37
CA VAL A 588 2.28 -4.45 -8.28
C VAL A 588 1.00 -4.03 -9.03
N ALA A 589 0.60 -2.76 -8.94
CA ALA A 589 -0.54 -2.22 -9.70
C ALA A 589 -0.32 -2.26 -11.23
N ILE A 590 0.92 -2.17 -11.71
CA ILE A 590 1.24 -2.39 -13.13
C ILE A 590 0.97 -3.85 -13.53
N LEU A 591 1.28 -4.81 -12.66
CA LEU A 591 0.96 -6.22 -12.89
C LEU A 591 -0.56 -6.48 -12.81
N ASP A 592 -1.28 -5.80 -11.92
CA ASP A 592 -2.75 -5.85 -11.88
C ASP A 592 -3.37 -5.31 -13.18
N SER A 593 -2.83 -4.20 -13.70
CA SER A 593 -3.24 -3.61 -14.97
C SER A 593 -3.04 -4.58 -16.14
N LEU A 594 -1.89 -5.29 -16.17
CA LEU A 594 -1.62 -6.35 -17.13
C LEU A 594 -2.61 -7.51 -17.04
N ALA A 595 -2.93 -7.95 -15.81
CA ALA A 595 -3.89 -9.02 -15.57
C ALA A 595 -5.29 -8.67 -16.12
N ASN A 596 -5.65 -7.40 -16.05
CA ASN A 596 -6.93 -6.87 -16.54
C ASN A 596 -6.92 -6.55 -18.05
N GLY A 597 -5.90 -6.98 -18.79
CA GLY A 597 -5.85 -6.89 -20.24
C GLY A 597 -5.55 -5.50 -20.79
N LYS A 598 -5.09 -4.55 -19.96
CA LYS A 598 -4.68 -3.23 -20.45
C LYS A 598 -3.42 -3.38 -21.33
N GLN A 599 -3.51 -2.90 -22.57
CA GLN A 599 -2.41 -2.95 -23.53
C GLN A 599 -1.81 -1.55 -23.73
N SER A 600 -0.51 -1.43 -23.47
CA SER A 600 0.35 -0.29 -23.78
C SER A 600 1.66 -0.85 -24.36
N ALA A 601 2.41 -0.05 -25.11
CA ALA A 601 3.73 -0.48 -25.59
C ALA A 601 4.66 -0.93 -24.45
N GLY A 602 4.59 -0.26 -23.28
CA GLY A 602 5.34 -0.65 -22.09
C GLY A 602 4.83 -1.94 -21.47
N MET A 603 3.52 -2.11 -21.37
CA MET A 603 2.88 -3.33 -20.88
C MET A 603 3.25 -4.56 -21.73
N THR A 604 3.26 -4.43 -23.07
CA THR A 604 3.71 -5.50 -23.96
C THR A 604 5.18 -5.86 -23.73
N LEU A 605 6.05 -4.87 -23.50
CA LEU A 605 7.46 -5.11 -23.19
C LEU A 605 7.64 -5.83 -21.85
N ILE A 606 6.85 -5.46 -20.83
CA ILE A 606 6.85 -6.12 -19.52
C ILE A 606 6.41 -7.58 -19.67
N SER A 607 5.28 -7.84 -20.33
CA SER A 607 4.78 -9.20 -20.54
C SER A 607 5.81 -10.09 -21.27
N LYS A 608 6.44 -9.56 -22.33
CA LYS A 608 7.50 -10.27 -23.06
C LYS A 608 8.73 -10.53 -22.20
N ALA A 609 9.19 -9.53 -21.43
CA ALA A 609 10.35 -9.69 -20.55
C ALA A 609 10.08 -10.68 -19.42
N LEU A 610 8.85 -10.66 -18.88
CA LEU A 610 8.41 -11.56 -17.82
C LEU A 610 8.28 -13.00 -18.32
N SER A 611 7.67 -13.24 -19.49
CA SER A 611 7.59 -14.56 -20.12
C SER A 611 8.99 -15.14 -20.38
N LYS A 612 9.93 -14.32 -20.87
CA LYS A 612 11.34 -14.73 -21.02
C LYS A 612 12.01 -15.07 -19.69
N LEU A 613 11.76 -14.29 -18.64
CA LEU A 613 12.27 -14.58 -17.31
C LEU A 613 11.66 -15.87 -16.75
N ALA A 614 10.37 -16.12 -16.98
CA ALA A 614 9.65 -17.32 -16.57
C ALA A 614 10.16 -18.60 -17.25
N HIS A 615 10.54 -18.50 -18.53
CA HIS A 615 11.10 -19.61 -19.29
C HIS A 615 12.40 -20.16 -18.66
N GLY A 616 13.25 -19.28 -18.11
CA GLY A 616 14.48 -19.68 -17.39
C GLY A 616 15.70 -19.86 -18.30
N GLY A 617 16.63 -20.73 -17.88
CA GLY A 617 17.91 -20.98 -18.58
C GLY A 617 19.02 -19.96 -18.27
N GLU A 618 20.11 -20.00 -19.05
CA GLU A 618 21.33 -19.21 -18.79
C GLU A 618 21.15 -17.68 -18.90
N GLN A 619 20.06 -17.22 -19.53
CA GLN A 619 19.82 -15.79 -19.77
C GLN A 619 19.08 -15.07 -18.62
N VAL A 620 18.80 -15.77 -17.51
CA VAL A 620 18.01 -15.23 -16.38
C VAL A 620 18.51 -13.88 -15.87
N PRO A 621 19.82 -13.64 -15.63
CA PRO A 621 20.28 -12.32 -15.17
C PRO A 621 19.96 -11.17 -16.15
N GLN A 622 20.09 -11.43 -17.46
CA GLN A 622 19.82 -10.46 -18.52
C GLN A 622 18.32 -10.20 -18.67
N THR A 623 17.48 -11.24 -18.64
CA THR A 623 16.02 -11.09 -18.73
C THR A 623 15.45 -10.43 -17.47
N ALA A 624 15.99 -10.73 -16.29
CA ALA A 624 15.65 -10.04 -15.04
C ALA A 624 15.98 -8.54 -15.12
N LYS A 625 17.17 -8.18 -15.65
CA LYS A 625 17.55 -6.78 -15.86
C LYS A 625 16.61 -6.07 -16.83
N GLN A 626 16.24 -6.74 -17.91
CA GLN A 626 15.28 -6.22 -18.89
C GLN A 626 13.91 -5.96 -18.23
N LEU A 627 13.36 -6.97 -17.53
CA LEU A 627 12.06 -6.86 -16.86
C LEU A 627 12.05 -5.72 -15.85
N LYS A 628 13.09 -5.64 -15.00
CA LYS A 628 13.29 -4.55 -14.04
C LYS A 628 13.22 -3.19 -14.74
N ALA A 629 14.03 -3.00 -15.79
CA ALA A 629 14.11 -1.73 -16.50
C ALA A 629 12.77 -1.34 -17.15
N THR A 630 12.06 -2.29 -17.78
CA THR A 630 10.75 -2.04 -18.40
C THR A 630 9.68 -1.72 -17.36
N LEU A 631 9.67 -2.43 -16.23
CA LEU A 631 8.72 -2.20 -15.15
C LEU A 631 8.96 -0.86 -14.46
N ASP A 632 10.22 -0.51 -14.19
CA ASP A 632 10.60 0.79 -13.63
C ASP A 632 10.19 1.93 -14.57
N SER A 633 10.43 1.78 -15.88
CA SER A 633 10.07 2.77 -16.89
C SER A 633 8.56 2.97 -16.99
N GLU A 634 7.77 1.89 -17.00
CA GLU A 634 6.32 2.00 -17.10
C GLU A 634 5.73 2.58 -15.81
N TYR A 635 6.17 2.13 -14.64
CA TYR A 635 5.75 2.71 -13.37
C TYR A 635 6.02 4.22 -13.31
N ASN A 636 7.21 4.66 -13.72
CA ASN A 636 7.58 6.08 -13.77
C ASN A 636 6.72 6.88 -14.76
N LYS A 637 6.21 6.23 -15.81
CA LYS A 637 5.40 6.86 -16.86
C LYS A 637 3.95 6.99 -16.45
N VAL A 638 3.35 5.96 -15.85
CA VAL A 638 1.88 5.89 -15.67
C VAL A 638 1.41 5.77 -14.22
N GLY A 639 2.28 5.42 -13.25
CA GLY A 639 1.83 4.98 -11.92
C GLY A 639 2.40 5.73 -10.71
N LEU A 640 3.28 6.74 -10.89
CA LEU A 640 3.99 7.37 -9.77
C LEU A 640 3.07 8.00 -8.72
N GLN A 641 1.96 8.56 -9.20
CA GLN A 641 0.95 9.31 -8.45
C GLN A 641 -0.42 8.60 -8.49
N GLY A 642 -0.44 7.28 -8.71
CA GLY A 642 -1.64 6.44 -8.60
C GLY A 642 -1.99 6.08 -7.16
N ALA A 643 -2.92 5.13 -6.96
CA ALA A 643 -3.47 4.79 -5.63
C ALA A 643 -2.41 4.57 -4.53
N ALA A 644 -1.28 3.93 -4.86
CA ALA A 644 -0.22 3.64 -3.90
C ALA A 644 0.39 4.91 -3.26
N SER A 645 0.39 6.06 -3.95
CA SER A 645 0.87 7.34 -3.41
C SER A 645 -0.07 7.90 -2.33
N LEU A 646 -1.37 7.58 -2.43
CA LEU A 646 -2.39 8.07 -1.50
C LEU A 646 -2.28 7.45 -0.11
N VAL A 647 -1.69 6.25 -0.02
CA VAL A 647 -1.38 5.62 1.27
C VAL A 647 -0.54 6.57 2.14
N SER A 648 0.37 7.33 1.53
CA SER A 648 1.15 8.35 2.25
C SER A 648 0.30 9.44 2.89
N LEU A 649 -0.66 9.94 2.13
CA LEU A 649 -1.54 11.03 2.54
C LEU A 649 -2.50 10.60 3.64
N VAL A 650 -3.08 9.40 3.54
CA VAL A 650 -4.10 8.92 4.47
C VAL A 650 -3.55 8.35 5.79
N ASP A 651 -2.26 8.01 5.82
CA ASP A 651 -1.63 7.31 6.95
C ASP A 651 -0.61 8.15 7.71
N GLN A 652 0.14 9.01 7.02
CA GLN A 652 1.20 9.84 7.60
C GLN A 652 0.93 11.34 7.46
N GLY A 653 -0.14 11.74 6.75
CA GLY A 653 -0.40 13.15 6.47
C GLY A 653 0.71 13.81 5.64
N ALA A 654 1.50 13.02 4.91
CA ALA A 654 2.65 13.48 4.15
C ALA A 654 2.46 13.16 2.66
N SER A 655 2.88 14.09 1.80
CA SER A 655 2.98 13.83 0.36
C SER A 655 3.88 12.63 0.09
N ALA A 656 3.50 11.80 -0.88
CA ALA A 656 4.40 10.79 -1.41
C ALA A 656 5.73 11.42 -1.85
N LYS A 657 6.86 10.88 -1.39
CA LYS A 657 8.16 11.20 -2.01
C LYS A 657 8.29 10.28 -3.22
N VAL A 658 8.34 10.90 -4.39
CA VAL A 658 8.38 10.23 -5.69
C VAL A 658 9.76 10.39 -6.30
#